data_AF-A0A924L750-F1
#
_entry.id   AF-A0A924L750-F1
#
_cell.length_a   1.000
_cell.length_b   1.000
_cell.length_c   1.000
_cell.angle_alpha   90.00
_cell.angle_beta   90.00
_cell.angle_gamma   90.00
#
_symmetry.space_group_name_H-M   'P 1'
#
loop_
_entity.id
_entity.type
_entity.pdbx_description
1 polymer ?
#
loop_
_entity_poly.entity_id
_entity_poly.type
_entity_poly.pdbx_seq_one_letter_code
_entity_poly.pdbx_strand_id
1 'polypeptide(L)'
;MSGTTTAGLAPDLTALAAAHILTPGALAKTMLRHEYAGGEHLLAHMASAGTLTFAEIQLAARSFVADGAAAGSALNAPGLYALALLTVGLDTGDEALGRAADLFALARDDARRDSTPTEHADLDLQTSLRAGRFDYVRRHLDTPGVGSWVRWAISADLVNPFPAISLGQAGPDAQEAWLKVFDEPFERHGIAPVRVADPTTPFDSVHAVGADDRRASVEGPLVTIVMPIYSPSASLVTAVRSLVTQSWKNLQVIMVDDASPQEFESVFQAALALDERVEYVRMPTNGGAYRARNHGVSLARGELVGFQDSDDWSHPERIERQVKVLESDPALVATLSKAIRLYPDLRITKVGSQPYEKNAPSLLFRRQPLVDRLGRYDDMRKAADTEFIERLAAVFGPTSVMTLDEPLALYQLTDGSLSRADFRIGWHRDARVSYHSAFRHWHRQIIDRGADPVVQTPSGRSFPAPPEFEGVPYPDQRPDVVVLADCRAGLVDAAGLPLAIEALASAGLRVGLARGEALRHAAVRRTYPRAAILDVLAAGRATWTPLGVALTPQVLLVCDPQLLVLPRVAGAVRMRPDRVVVVAGPEVSYDPLVIERSARELFDCEIEWLPSSADVTETLRSAGATGQLRPPHLAEVVRVSRFTSRPGADQPVVGASDTSRFVAERADRRGLLDLLPGGDRHDVRLLESTDRSAGYAGRSWLGFTSDMLSTTEFLDQCDVYVGLPPRHPGTTLLRPVLEAMSRGCVPIVRESLRPVLGDAAAYYGKRSVSAVVDELWTDSAAFARRQEAALAFCHNELSGEALASAVTPLLTADRPT
;
A
#
# COMPACT_ATOMS: atom_id res chain seq x y z
N MET A 1 29.85 34.03 -3.21
CA MET A 1 30.15 32.71 -3.80
C MET A 1 28.96 31.80 -3.50
N SER A 2 28.01 31.77 -4.41
CA SER A 2 26.73 31.05 -4.31
C SER A 2 26.80 29.82 -5.20
N GLY A 3 27.34 28.72 -4.67
CA GLY A 3 27.16 27.40 -5.27
C GLY A 3 25.76 26.91 -4.92
N THR A 4 24.91 26.70 -5.92
CA THR A 4 23.53 26.29 -5.74
C THR A 4 23.43 24.89 -5.11
N THR A 5 22.72 24.82 -4.00
CA THR A 5 22.31 23.66 -3.18
C THR A 5 21.40 22.64 -3.91
N THR A 6 21.20 22.79 -5.21
CA THR A 6 20.35 21.93 -6.06
C THR A 6 21.13 20.92 -6.91
N ALA A 7 22.46 20.87 -6.80
CA ALA A 7 23.29 19.96 -7.59
C ALA A 7 22.85 18.49 -7.39
N GLY A 8 22.25 17.89 -8.43
CA GLY A 8 21.81 16.50 -8.45
C GLY A 8 20.31 16.25 -8.20
N LEU A 9 19.51 17.26 -7.83
CA LEU A 9 18.05 17.12 -7.72
C LEU A 9 17.38 17.28 -9.08
N ALA A 10 16.48 16.36 -9.42
CA ALA A 10 15.69 16.43 -10.64
C ALA A 10 14.82 17.72 -10.63
N PRO A 11 14.94 18.61 -11.63
CA PRO A 11 14.25 19.91 -11.64
C PRO A 11 12.72 19.83 -11.57
N ASP A 12 12.14 18.73 -12.06
CA ASP A 12 10.71 18.48 -12.01
C ASP A 12 10.22 18.22 -10.57
N LEU A 13 11.00 17.50 -9.76
CA LEU A 13 10.66 17.24 -8.37
C LEU A 13 10.71 18.51 -7.51
N THR A 14 11.69 19.39 -7.76
CA THR A 14 11.75 20.68 -7.08
C THR A 14 10.60 21.61 -7.52
N ALA A 15 10.21 21.58 -8.79
CA ALA A 15 9.02 22.29 -9.29
C ALA A 15 7.73 21.78 -8.64
N LEU A 16 7.56 20.45 -8.53
CA LEU A 16 6.42 19.84 -7.84
C LEU A 16 6.35 20.23 -6.35
N ALA A 17 7.49 20.29 -5.67
CA ALA A 17 7.57 20.75 -4.29
C ALA A 17 7.23 22.25 -4.15
N ALA A 18 7.78 23.10 -5.03
CA ALA A 18 7.53 24.53 -5.04
C ALA A 18 6.06 24.88 -5.37
N ALA A 19 5.41 24.07 -6.22
CA ALA A 19 3.99 24.19 -6.53
C ALA A 19 3.06 23.64 -5.43
N HIS A 20 3.61 23.18 -4.30
CA HIS A 20 2.89 22.51 -3.20
C HIS A 20 2.05 21.30 -3.64
N ILE A 21 2.45 20.64 -4.73
CA ILE A 21 1.86 19.37 -5.18
C ILE A 21 2.36 18.23 -4.28
N LEU A 22 3.62 18.32 -3.83
CA LEU A 22 4.22 17.38 -2.88
C LEU A 22 4.26 17.97 -1.48
N THR A 23 3.80 17.21 -0.49
CA THR A 23 4.06 17.50 0.93
C THR A 23 5.19 16.60 1.43
N PRO A 24 6.01 17.05 2.40
CA PRO A 24 7.12 16.24 2.90
C PRO A 24 6.67 14.86 3.42
N GLY A 25 5.57 14.82 4.19
CA GLY A 25 5.03 13.58 4.74
C GLY A 25 4.49 12.61 3.68
N ALA A 26 3.84 13.12 2.62
CA ALA A 26 3.38 12.28 1.51
C ALA A 26 4.56 11.72 0.70
N LEU A 27 5.58 12.54 0.47
CA LEU A 27 6.80 12.13 -0.23
C LEU A 27 7.54 11.04 0.56
N ALA A 28 7.86 11.26 1.85
CA ALA A 28 8.56 10.28 2.67
C ALA A 28 7.83 8.93 2.75
N LYS A 29 6.50 8.94 2.95
CA LYS A 29 5.71 7.69 2.99
C LYS A 29 5.64 7.00 1.63
N THR A 30 5.62 7.75 0.52
CA THR A 30 5.65 7.16 -0.82
C THR A 30 7.02 6.56 -1.13
N MET A 31 8.09 7.24 -0.72
CA MET A 31 9.45 6.74 -0.83
C MET A 31 9.65 5.44 -0.06
N LEU A 32 9.20 5.38 1.20
CA LEU A 32 9.25 4.15 1.98
C LEU A 32 8.45 3.02 1.34
N ARG A 33 7.23 3.28 0.85
CA ARG A 33 6.36 2.25 0.24
C ARG A 33 6.99 1.53 -0.95
N HIS A 34 7.82 2.24 -1.73
CA HIS A 34 8.45 1.68 -2.93
C HIS A 34 9.98 1.64 -2.83
N GLU A 35 10.54 1.87 -1.64
CA GLU A 35 11.98 1.85 -1.39
C GLU A 35 12.78 2.76 -2.35
N TYR A 36 12.26 3.96 -2.61
CA TYR A 36 13.01 4.98 -3.34
C TYR A 36 14.20 5.46 -2.49
N ALA A 37 15.36 5.60 -3.12
CA ALA A 37 16.59 6.16 -2.53
C ALA A 37 16.85 7.59 -3.05
N GLY A 38 17.68 8.36 -2.36
CA GLY A 38 18.15 9.68 -2.80
C GLY A 38 17.17 10.84 -2.60
N GLY A 39 15.92 10.59 -2.20
CA GLY A 39 14.94 11.66 -1.94
C GLY A 39 15.12 12.38 -0.61
N GLU A 40 16.07 11.96 0.25
CA GLU A 40 16.53 12.72 1.42
C GLU A 40 17.03 14.13 1.03
N HIS A 41 17.63 14.28 -0.15
CA HIS A 41 18.04 15.59 -0.66
C HIS A 41 16.83 16.49 -0.97
N LEU A 42 15.75 15.92 -1.52
CA LEU A 42 14.53 16.66 -1.80
C LEU A 42 13.81 17.05 -0.50
N LEU A 43 13.75 16.13 0.47
CA LEU A 43 13.19 16.43 1.79
C LEU A 43 14.04 17.47 2.54
N ALA A 44 15.37 17.45 2.42
CA ALA A 44 16.24 18.49 2.97
C ALA A 44 16.00 19.86 2.31
N HIS A 45 15.81 19.88 0.99
CA HIS A 45 15.42 21.08 0.26
C HIS A 45 14.06 21.61 0.77
N MET A 46 13.07 20.75 0.96
CA MET A 46 11.76 21.14 1.51
C MET A 46 11.85 21.60 2.97
N ALA A 47 12.69 20.95 3.78
CA ALA A 47 12.88 21.27 5.20
C ALA A 47 13.57 22.63 5.42
N SER A 48 14.40 23.07 4.46
CA SER A 48 15.23 24.27 4.59
C SER A 48 14.87 25.39 3.59
N ALA A 49 13.79 25.24 2.84
CA ALA A 49 13.47 26.08 1.67
C ALA A 49 14.66 26.20 0.68
N GLY A 50 15.41 25.12 0.52
CA GLY A 50 16.57 25.01 -0.37
C GLY A 50 17.85 25.64 0.14
N THR A 51 17.90 26.09 1.40
CA THR A 51 19.09 26.75 1.95
C THR A 51 20.15 25.80 2.48
N LEU A 52 19.78 24.56 2.85
CA LEU A 52 20.68 23.58 3.46
C LEU A 52 20.62 22.24 2.72
N THR A 53 21.77 21.59 2.66
CA THR A 53 21.92 20.19 2.21
C THR A 53 21.51 19.21 3.33
N PHE A 54 21.26 17.96 2.96
CA PHE A 54 20.95 16.91 3.92
C PHE A 54 22.06 16.72 4.98
N ALA A 55 23.33 16.77 4.57
CA ALA A 55 24.47 16.64 5.47
C ALA A 55 24.56 17.80 6.49
N GLU A 56 24.28 19.02 6.05
CA GLU A 56 24.23 20.20 6.93
C GLU A 56 23.09 20.10 7.95
N ILE A 57 21.91 19.62 7.54
CA ILE A 57 20.79 19.36 8.46
C ILE A 57 21.14 18.29 9.49
N GLN A 58 21.78 17.18 9.07
CA GLN A 58 22.23 16.15 9.99
C GLN A 58 23.28 16.66 10.99
N LEU A 59 24.19 17.53 10.54
CA LEU A 59 25.15 18.19 11.43
C LEU A 59 24.44 19.10 12.43
N ALA A 60 23.49 19.93 11.96
CA ALA A 60 22.71 20.82 12.82
C ALA A 60 21.91 20.04 13.88
N ALA A 61 21.31 18.91 13.50
CA ALA A 61 20.56 18.05 14.43
C ALA A 61 21.47 17.45 15.52
N ARG A 62 22.66 16.98 15.14
CA ARG A 62 23.67 16.48 16.10
C ARG A 62 24.16 17.57 17.05
N SER A 63 24.48 18.75 16.53
CA SER A 63 24.94 19.89 17.34
C SER A 63 23.84 20.40 18.29
N PHE A 64 22.58 20.40 17.86
CA PHE A 64 21.44 20.73 18.72
C PHE A 64 21.34 19.78 19.93
N VAL A 65 21.49 18.48 19.71
CA VAL A 65 21.42 17.48 20.79
C VAL A 65 22.64 17.55 21.73
N ALA A 66 23.82 17.85 21.20
CA ALA A 66 25.05 17.94 22.00
C ALA A 66 25.10 19.22 22.86
N ASP A 67 24.84 20.38 22.25
CA ASP A 67 25.18 21.68 22.83
C ASP A 67 23.96 22.59 23.07
N GLY A 68 22.75 22.15 22.71
CA GLY A 68 21.53 22.96 22.78
C GLY A 68 21.53 24.13 21.78
N ALA A 69 22.37 24.08 20.75
CA ALA A 69 22.50 25.15 19.76
C ALA A 69 21.18 25.41 19.03
N ALA A 70 20.71 26.66 19.01
CA ALA A 70 19.46 27.01 18.34
C ALA A 70 19.50 26.64 16.86
N ALA A 71 18.49 25.89 16.39
CA ALA A 71 18.32 25.67 14.96
C ALA A 71 18.09 27.01 14.26
N GLY A 72 18.84 27.30 13.19
CA GLY A 72 18.64 28.52 12.41
C GLY A 72 17.20 28.65 11.92
N SER A 73 16.70 29.88 11.75
CA SER A 73 15.31 30.21 11.41
C SER A 73 14.84 29.76 10.00
N ALA A 74 15.61 28.91 9.31
CA ALA A 74 15.34 28.45 7.96
C ALA A 74 14.78 27.03 7.89
N LEU A 75 14.71 26.30 9.01
CA LEU A 75 14.17 24.95 9.07
C LEU A 75 12.67 24.93 9.37
N ASN A 76 11.97 23.90 8.91
CA ASN A 76 10.58 23.64 9.30
C ASN A 76 10.37 22.19 9.76
N ALA A 77 9.54 22.05 10.81
CA ALA A 77 9.25 20.77 11.43
C ALA A 77 8.67 19.71 10.47
N PRO A 78 7.74 19.99 9.55
CA PRO A 78 7.21 18.98 8.63
C PRO A 78 8.28 18.31 7.76
N GLY A 79 9.24 19.08 7.24
CA GLY A 79 10.37 18.55 6.48
C GLY A 79 11.33 17.74 7.34
N LEU A 80 11.64 18.20 8.55
CA LEU A 80 12.52 17.48 9.49
C LEU A 80 11.91 16.15 9.96
N TYR A 81 10.61 16.13 10.27
CA TYR A 81 9.89 14.89 10.60
C TYR A 81 9.87 13.90 9.45
N ALA A 82 9.67 14.38 8.22
CA ALA A 82 9.69 13.53 7.03
C ALA A 82 11.09 12.92 6.80
N LEU A 83 12.17 13.68 7.03
CA LEU A 83 13.55 13.18 7.00
C LEU A 83 13.81 12.13 8.08
N ALA A 84 13.38 12.38 9.32
CA ALA A 84 13.52 11.43 10.42
C ALA A 84 12.77 10.11 10.13
N LEU A 85 11.53 10.21 9.64
CA LEU A 85 10.72 9.07 9.21
C LEU A 85 11.38 8.27 8.09
N LEU A 86 11.91 8.94 7.06
CA LEU A 86 12.60 8.26 5.97
C LEU A 86 13.85 7.54 6.47
N THR A 87 14.63 8.20 7.33
CA THR A 87 15.89 7.66 7.88
C THR A 87 15.62 6.37 8.66
N VAL A 88 14.68 6.37 9.61
CA VAL A 88 14.36 5.20 10.44
C VAL A 88 13.59 4.11 9.67
N GLY A 89 12.89 4.47 8.60
CA GLY A 89 12.13 3.51 7.80
C GLY A 89 12.96 2.74 6.78
N LEU A 90 14.04 3.34 6.26
CA LEU A 90 14.96 2.65 5.36
C LEU A 90 15.92 1.73 6.10
N ASP A 91 16.43 2.17 7.26
CA ASP A 91 17.43 1.46 8.06
C ASP A 91 17.13 1.61 9.56
N THR A 92 17.13 0.49 10.27
CA THR A 92 16.91 0.41 11.72
C THR A 92 18.17 0.00 12.49
N GLY A 93 19.35 0.06 11.85
CA GLY A 93 20.63 -0.11 12.53
C GLY A 93 20.91 1.02 13.53
N ASP A 94 21.79 0.76 14.50
CA ASP A 94 22.03 1.68 15.63
C ASP A 94 22.46 3.08 15.17
N GLU A 95 23.29 3.18 14.12
CA GLU A 95 23.72 4.47 13.57
C GLU A 95 22.55 5.25 12.94
N ALA A 96 21.68 4.55 12.18
CA ALA A 96 20.50 5.15 11.57
C ALA A 96 19.48 5.60 12.63
N LEU A 97 19.30 4.80 13.69
CA LEU A 97 18.47 5.15 14.84
C LEU A 97 19.00 6.40 15.55
N GLY A 98 20.31 6.51 15.75
CA GLY A 98 20.94 7.70 16.32
C GLY A 98 20.66 8.96 15.49
N ARG A 99 20.88 8.90 14.16
CA ARG A 99 20.61 10.01 13.24
C ARG A 99 19.13 10.39 13.20
N ALA A 100 18.23 9.41 13.19
CA ALA A 100 16.80 9.66 13.21
C ALA A 100 16.36 10.31 14.53
N ALA A 101 16.89 9.87 15.67
CA ALA A 101 16.64 10.48 16.98
C ALA A 101 17.12 11.94 17.04
N ASP A 102 18.25 12.28 16.42
CA ASP A 102 18.71 13.67 16.29
C ASP A 102 17.71 14.53 15.51
N LEU A 103 17.27 14.02 14.35
CA LEU A 103 16.33 14.72 13.49
C LEU A 103 14.97 14.91 14.19
N PHE A 104 14.48 13.90 14.93
CA PHE A 104 13.25 14.03 15.70
C PHE A 104 13.38 15.06 16.83
N ALA A 105 14.49 15.07 17.56
CA ALA A 105 14.73 16.04 18.62
C ALA A 105 14.73 17.47 18.07
N LEU A 106 15.39 17.70 16.92
CA LEU A 106 15.41 18.98 16.24
C LEU A 106 14.01 19.38 15.73
N ALA A 107 13.29 18.46 15.09
CA ALA A 107 11.93 18.69 14.58
C ALA A 107 10.95 19.06 15.70
N ARG A 108 11.08 18.42 16.88
CA ARG A 108 10.24 18.70 18.04
C ARG A 108 10.46 20.09 18.61
N ASP A 109 11.71 20.54 18.68
CA ASP A 109 12.04 21.88 19.17
C ASP A 109 11.47 22.97 18.25
N ASP A 110 11.66 22.80 16.93
CA ASP A 110 11.09 23.69 15.92
C ASP A 110 9.54 23.71 15.99
N ALA A 111 8.92 22.53 16.08
CA ALA A 111 7.47 22.42 16.19
C ALA A 111 6.89 23.16 17.40
N ARG A 112 7.59 23.10 18.55
CA ARG A 112 7.20 23.83 19.76
C ARG A 112 7.29 25.34 19.59
N ARG A 113 8.32 25.84 18.90
CA ARG A 113 8.47 27.28 18.60
C ARG A 113 7.30 27.78 17.75
N ASP A 114 6.83 26.96 16.82
CA ASP A 114 5.73 27.31 15.89
C ASP A 114 4.34 26.86 16.35
N SER A 115 4.21 26.32 17.57
CA SER A 115 2.95 25.76 18.10
C SER A 115 2.31 24.70 17.19
N THR A 116 3.12 23.97 16.42
CA THR A 116 2.63 22.90 15.54
C THR A 116 2.54 21.56 16.29
N PRO A 117 1.50 20.73 16.03
CA PRO A 117 1.37 19.43 16.67
C PRO A 117 2.51 18.48 16.29
N THR A 118 3.00 17.69 17.25
CA THR A 118 4.02 16.66 16.98
C THR A 118 3.40 15.39 16.41
N GLU A 119 3.32 15.30 15.08
CA GLU A 119 2.67 14.20 14.34
C GLU A 119 3.36 12.83 14.55
N HIS A 120 4.64 12.82 14.94
CA HIS A 120 5.46 11.61 15.06
C HIS A 120 5.94 11.33 16.50
N ALA A 121 5.18 11.78 17.51
CA ALA A 121 5.61 11.70 18.91
C ALA A 121 5.92 10.27 19.37
N ASP A 122 5.07 9.29 19.02
CA ASP A 122 5.33 7.87 19.34
C ASP A 122 6.65 7.40 18.72
N LEU A 123 6.82 7.62 17.41
CA LEU A 123 7.99 7.15 16.67
C LEU A 123 9.29 7.80 17.16
N ASP A 124 9.26 9.10 17.49
CA ASP A 124 10.39 9.79 18.12
C ASP A 124 10.79 9.10 19.41
N LEU A 125 9.87 8.92 20.37
CA LEU A 125 10.22 8.35 21.66
C LEU A 125 10.67 6.89 21.56
N GLN A 126 10.05 6.09 20.69
CA GLN A 126 10.49 4.73 20.42
C GLN A 126 11.91 4.70 19.83
N THR A 127 12.20 5.60 18.88
CA THR A 127 13.52 5.72 18.24
C THR A 127 14.57 6.18 19.25
N SER A 128 14.27 7.22 20.02
CA SER A 128 15.13 7.77 21.06
C SER A 128 15.41 6.76 22.19
N LEU A 129 14.41 5.95 22.59
CA LEU A 129 14.60 4.86 23.54
C LEU A 129 15.60 3.83 23.01
N ARG A 130 15.42 3.40 21.74
CA ARG A 130 16.32 2.43 21.10
C ARG A 130 17.70 2.99 20.82
N ALA A 131 17.84 4.29 20.63
CA ALA A 131 19.12 4.99 20.53
C ALA A 131 19.77 5.28 21.91
N GLY A 132 19.21 4.78 23.02
CA GLY A 132 19.78 4.91 24.37
C GLY A 132 19.58 6.28 25.03
N ARG A 133 18.67 7.12 24.55
CA ARG A 133 18.45 8.49 25.05
C ARG A 133 17.44 8.54 26.20
N PHE A 134 17.69 7.77 27.26
CA PHE A 134 16.70 7.57 28.33
C PHE A 134 16.22 8.88 28.99
N ASP A 135 17.12 9.84 29.22
CA ASP A 135 16.74 11.13 29.84
C ASP A 135 15.94 12.03 28.90
N TYR A 136 16.18 11.93 27.59
CA TYR A 136 15.34 12.59 26.59
C TYR A 136 13.93 11.98 26.64
N VAL A 137 13.82 10.65 26.65
CA VAL A 137 12.54 9.95 26.67
C VAL A 137 11.75 10.29 27.94
N ARG A 138 12.37 10.21 29.12
CA ARG A 138 11.73 10.56 30.40
C ARG A 138 11.16 11.97 30.41
N ARG A 139 11.90 12.95 29.89
CA ARG A 139 11.46 14.36 29.81
C ARG A 139 10.28 14.58 28.88
N HIS A 140 10.08 13.73 27.88
CA HIS A 140 9.12 13.95 26.80
C HIS A 140 7.95 12.97 26.80
N LEU A 141 7.93 12.00 27.72
CA LEU A 141 6.94 10.94 27.80
C LEU A 141 5.49 11.43 27.95
N ASP A 142 5.30 12.57 28.60
CA ASP A 142 3.99 13.21 28.83
C ASP A 142 3.65 14.29 27.79
N THR A 143 4.42 14.38 26.70
CA THR A 143 4.13 15.35 25.63
C THR A 143 2.83 14.97 24.90
N PRO A 144 1.99 15.95 24.48
CA PRO A 144 0.83 15.69 23.63
C PRO A 144 1.20 14.90 22.37
N GLY A 145 0.32 13.98 21.97
CA GLY A 145 0.50 13.13 20.80
C GLY A 145 1.15 11.76 21.07
N VAL A 146 1.72 11.54 22.26
CA VAL A 146 2.18 10.20 22.67
C VAL A 146 0.98 9.35 23.07
N GLY A 147 0.75 8.24 22.38
CA GLY A 147 -0.33 7.30 22.63
C GLY A 147 -0.20 6.63 24.00
N SER A 148 -1.32 6.37 24.68
CA SER A 148 -1.32 5.80 26.04
C SER A 148 -0.61 4.45 26.13
N TRP A 149 -0.82 3.57 25.15
CA TRP A 149 -0.15 2.26 25.09
C TRP A 149 1.34 2.37 24.81
N VAL A 150 1.77 3.31 23.95
CA VAL A 150 3.19 3.59 23.72
C VAL A 150 3.84 4.17 24.98
N ARG A 151 3.16 5.11 25.66
CA ARG A 151 3.60 5.66 26.94
C ARG A 151 3.81 4.55 27.97
N TRP A 152 2.82 3.67 28.14
CA TRP A 152 2.90 2.52 29.05
C TRP A 152 4.06 1.59 28.70
N ALA A 153 4.20 1.19 27.43
CA ALA A 153 5.26 0.30 26.98
C ALA A 153 6.66 0.88 27.22
N ILE A 154 6.86 2.17 26.92
CA ILE A 154 8.12 2.87 27.18
C ILE A 154 8.37 2.97 28.70
N SER A 155 7.34 3.23 29.50
CA SER A 155 7.46 3.30 30.96
C SER A 155 7.91 1.97 31.55
N ALA A 156 7.30 0.86 31.08
CA ALA A 156 7.68 -0.49 31.49
C ALA A 156 9.11 -0.83 31.04
N ASP A 157 9.50 -0.49 29.81
CA ASP A 157 10.84 -0.76 29.30
C ASP A 157 11.94 0.04 30.02
N LEU A 158 11.66 1.27 30.44
CA LEU A 158 12.61 2.11 31.19
C LEU A 158 12.98 1.53 32.55
N VAL A 159 12.17 0.62 33.09
CA VAL A 159 12.39 -0.08 34.36
C VAL A 159 12.49 -1.60 34.21
N ASN A 160 12.58 -2.11 32.97
CA ASN A 160 12.67 -3.55 32.71
C ASN A 160 13.98 -4.13 33.29
N PRO A 161 13.90 -5.08 34.24
CA PRO A 161 15.07 -5.58 34.94
C PRO A 161 15.69 -6.81 34.26
N PHE A 162 15.00 -7.50 33.35
CA PHE A 162 15.40 -8.82 32.86
C PHE A 162 16.72 -8.83 32.08
N PRO A 163 17.06 -7.82 31.28
CA PRO A 163 18.40 -7.70 30.69
C PRO A 163 19.51 -7.63 31.76
N ALA A 164 19.27 -6.94 32.87
CA ALA A 164 20.23 -6.79 33.97
C ALA A 164 20.25 -8.01 34.91
N ILE A 165 19.11 -8.65 35.16
CA ILE A 165 19.01 -9.88 35.96
C ILE A 165 19.83 -11.00 35.30
N SER A 166 19.73 -11.15 33.98
CA SER A 166 20.50 -12.13 33.21
C SER A 166 22.02 -11.93 33.32
N LEU A 167 22.46 -10.72 33.70
CA LEU A 167 23.87 -10.36 33.93
C LEU A 167 24.26 -10.34 35.43
N GLY A 168 23.33 -10.65 36.34
CA GLY A 168 23.55 -10.57 37.79
C GLY A 168 23.67 -9.14 38.33
N GLN A 169 23.10 -8.15 37.64
CA GLN A 169 23.28 -6.72 37.89
C GLN A 169 22.02 -6.01 38.42
N ALA A 170 20.93 -6.74 38.64
CA ALA A 170 19.66 -6.17 39.13
C ALA A 170 19.54 -6.21 40.66
N GLY A 171 18.88 -5.20 41.23
CA GLY A 171 18.52 -5.18 42.66
C GLY A 171 17.39 -6.16 43.00
N PRO A 172 17.20 -6.49 44.30
CA PRO A 172 16.25 -7.51 44.75
C PRO A 172 14.78 -7.19 44.42
N ASP A 173 14.40 -5.92 44.36
CA ASP A 173 13.02 -5.46 44.13
C ASP A 173 12.73 -5.07 42.67
N ALA A 174 13.68 -5.30 41.76
CA ALA A 174 13.61 -4.76 40.39
C ALA A 174 12.45 -5.38 39.59
N GLN A 175 12.15 -6.67 39.79
CA GLN A 175 11.00 -7.33 39.18
C GLN A 175 9.67 -6.78 39.68
N GLU A 176 9.54 -6.51 40.98
CA GLU A 176 8.32 -5.95 41.58
C GLU A 176 8.04 -4.52 41.07
N ALA A 177 9.08 -3.70 40.95
CA ALA A 177 8.98 -2.35 40.39
C ALA A 177 8.49 -2.36 38.94
N TRP A 178 8.94 -3.32 38.14
CA TRP A 178 8.47 -3.51 36.77
C TRP A 178 7.04 -4.02 36.70
N LEU A 179 6.69 -5.03 37.51
CA LEU A 179 5.33 -5.60 37.56
C LEU A 179 4.29 -4.53 37.88
N LYS A 180 4.60 -3.60 38.79
CA LYS A 180 3.72 -2.45 39.10
C LYS A 180 3.33 -1.61 37.88
N VAL A 181 4.21 -1.52 36.88
CA VAL A 181 3.92 -0.82 35.61
C VAL A 181 3.32 -1.78 34.59
N PHE A 182 3.88 -2.98 34.45
CA PHE A 182 3.46 -3.96 33.46
C PHE A 182 2.03 -4.46 33.66
N ASP A 183 1.59 -4.64 34.92
CA ASP A 183 0.27 -5.15 35.25
C ASP A 183 -0.86 -4.12 35.10
N GLU A 184 -0.54 -2.82 34.94
CA GLU A 184 -1.54 -1.74 34.82
C GLU A 184 -2.64 -2.04 33.79
N PRO A 185 -2.35 -2.52 32.56
CA PRO A 185 -3.39 -2.83 31.60
C PRO A 185 -4.24 -4.04 32.00
N PHE A 186 -3.68 -4.99 32.73
CA PHE A 186 -4.42 -6.17 33.22
C PHE A 186 -5.40 -5.75 34.32
N GLU A 187 -4.93 -4.98 35.30
CA GLU A 187 -5.75 -4.45 36.39
C GLU A 187 -6.90 -3.58 35.88
N ARG A 188 -6.63 -2.70 34.90
CA ARG A 188 -7.65 -1.84 34.29
C ARG A 188 -8.79 -2.62 33.65
N HIS A 189 -8.51 -3.81 33.11
CA HIS A 189 -9.51 -4.69 32.49
C HIS A 189 -10.09 -5.73 33.46
N GLY A 190 -9.69 -5.69 34.75
CA GLY A 190 -10.13 -6.65 35.75
C GLY A 190 -9.76 -8.10 35.40
N ILE A 191 -8.62 -8.31 34.74
CA ILE A 191 -8.05 -9.64 34.48
C ILE A 191 -6.90 -9.90 35.46
N ALA A 192 -6.57 -11.18 35.68
CA ALA A 192 -5.46 -11.52 36.57
C ALA A 192 -4.16 -10.83 36.16
N PRO A 193 -3.40 -10.29 37.13
CA PRO A 193 -2.03 -9.85 36.91
C PRO A 193 -1.11 -10.99 36.47
N VAL A 194 -0.01 -10.64 35.80
CA VAL A 194 0.98 -11.59 35.28
C VAL A 194 2.17 -11.70 36.23
N ARG A 195 2.79 -12.87 36.33
CA ARG A 195 3.99 -13.14 37.11
C ARG A 195 5.03 -13.87 36.28
N VAL A 196 6.29 -13.71 36.67
CA VAL A 196 7.46 -14.33 36.04
C VAL A 196 8.14 -15.21 37.10
N ALA A 197 8.15 -16.52 36.86
CA ALA A 197 8.67 -17.49 37.84
C ALA A 197 10.20 -17.64 37.77
N ASP A 198 10.77 -17.56 36.56
CA ASP A 198 12.22 -17.63 36.31
C ASP A 198 12.64 -16.40 35.50
N PRO A 199 13.34 -15.44 36.13
CA PRO A 199 13.74 -14.21 35.47
C PRO A 199 14.89 -14.40 34.45
N THR A 200 15.51 -15.58 34.38
CA THR A 200 16.53 -15.90 33.37
C THR A 200 15.92 -16.34 32.03
N THR A 201 14.68 -16.84 32.07
CA THR A 201 13.86 -17.19 30.90
C THR A 201 12.47 -16.52 31.03
N PRO A 202 12.41 -15.18 31.07
CA PRO A 202 11.27 -14.49 31.65
C PRO A 202 9.98 -14.70 30.86
N PHE A 203 10.04 -14.79 29.52
CA PHE A 203 8.86 -15.13 28.71
C PHE A 203 8.34 -16.55 28.98
N ASP A 204 9.23 -17.54 29.02
CA ASP A 204 8.86 -18.96 29.15
C ASP A 204 8.37 -19.34 30.56
N SER A 205 8.54 -18.43 31.51
CA SER A 205 8.11 -18.56 32.90
C SER A 205 6.93 -17.67 33.27
N VAL A 206 6.31 -17.01 32.28
CA VAL A 206 5.09 -16.22 32.44
C VAL A 206 3.91 -17.12 32.87
N HIS A 207 3.19 -16.67 33.90
CA HIS A 207 1.91 -17.24 34.34
C HIS A 207 1.01 -16.15 34.93
N ALA A 208 -0.29 -16.41 35.10
CA ALA A 208 -1.21 -15.47 35.74
C ALA A 208 -1.46 -15.86 37.22
N VAL A 209 -1.64 -14.87 38.09
CA VAL A 209 -1.92 -15.11 39.52
C VAL A 209 -3.26 -15.84 39.70
N GLY A 210 -3.25 -16.92 40.49
CA GLY A 210 -4.46 -17.67 40.84
C GLY A 210 -5.10 -18.40 39.65
N ALA A 211 -4.34 -18.69 38.59
CA ALA A 211 -4.82 -19.44 37.43
C ALA A 211 -5.41 -20.81 37.82
N ASP A 212 -4.82 -21.49 38.80
CA ASP A 212 -5.25 -22.80 39.29
C ASP A 212 -6.42 -22.73 40.28
N ASP A 213 -6.60 -21.61 40.98
CA ASP A 213 -7.63 -21.42 42.02
C ASP A 213 -8.99 -20.95 41.47
N ARG A 214 -9.06 -20.65 40.18
CA ARG A 214 -10.29 -20.14 39.54
C ARG A 214 -11.25 -21.27 39.22
N ARG A 215 -12.54 -21.02 39.45
CA ARG A 215 -13.62 -21.98 39.20
C ARG A 215 -13.63 -22.38 37.72
N ALA A 216 -13.12 -23.58 37.44
CA ALA A 216 -13.08 -24.15 36.11
C ALA A 216 -14.48 -24.14 35.48
N SER A 217 -14.62 -23.51 34.30
CA SER A 217 -15.81 -23.66 33.49
C SER A 217 -15.69 -24.95 32.67
N VAL A 218 -16.47 -25.96 33.06
CA VAL A 218 -16.59 -27.25 32.35
C VAL A 218 -17.91 -27.38 31.60
N GLU A 219 -18.85 -26.48 31.85
CA GLU A 219 -20.17 -26.42 31.21
C GLU A 219 -20.11 -25.48 30.00
N GLY A 220 -20.72 -25.88 28.88
CA GLY A 220 -20.74 -25.12 27.61
C GLY A 220 -20.14 -25.89 26.43
N PRO A 221 -20.03 -25.25 25.25
CA PRO A 221 -19.57 -25.90 24.03
C PRO A 221 -18.11 -26.37 24.13
N LEU A 222 -17.81 -27.50 23.48
CA LEU A 222 -16.42 -27.92 23.28
C LEU A 222 -15.72 -26.89 22.39
N VAL A 223 -14.57 -26.39 22.86
CA VAL A 223 -13.69 -25.52 22.09
C VAL A 223 -12.52 -26.34 21.57
N THR A 224 -12.26 -26.31 20.26
CA THR A 224 -11.01 -26.84 19.70
C THR A 224 -10.05 -25.69 19.39
N ILE A 225 -8.84 -25.74 19.93
CA ILE A 225 -7.75 -24.84 19.54
C ILE A 225 -6.78 -25.58 18.62
N VAL A 226 -6.59 -25.06 17.41
CA VAL A 226 -5.66 -25.59 16.42
C VAL A 226 -4.37 -24.76 16.45
N MET A 227 -3.24 -25.42 16.65
CA MET A 227 -1.91 -24.81 16.69
C MET A 227 -1.07 -25.31 15.51
N PRO A 228 -0.86 -24.51 14.45
CA PRO A 228 0.04 -24.85 13.36
C PRO A 228 1.49 -24.66 13.80
N ILE A 229 2.36 -25.64 13.54
CA ILE A 229 3.74 -25.67 14.06
C ILE A 229 4.70 -26.06 12.93
N TYR A 230 5.79 -25.30 12.76
CA TYR A 230 6.91 -25.70 11.91
C TYR A 230 8.22 -25.24 12.55
N SER A 231 9.15 -26.17 12.76
CA SER A 231 10.46 -25.92 13.40
C SER A 231 10.34 -25.16 14.74
N PRO A 232 9.62 -25.71 15.74
CA PRO A 232 9.32 -25.01 16.98
C PRO A 232 10.57 -24.71 17.83
N SER A 233 10.53 -23.61 18.58
CA SER A 233 11.47 -23.35 19.69
C SER A 233 10.95 -23.99 20.99
N ALA A 234 11.72 -23.84 22.08
CA ALA A 234 11.27 -24.21 23.42
C ALA A 234 9.98 -23.48 23.85
N SER A 235 9.66 -22.32 23.22
CA SER A 235 8.42 -21.56 23.45
C SER A 235 7.15 -22.40 23.20
N LEU A 236 7.22 -23.49 22.42
CA LEU A 236 6.08 -24.40 22.22
C LEU A 236 5.55 -24.94 23.55
N VAL A 237 6.44 -25.27 24.49
CA VAL A 237 6.04 -25.77 25.81
C VAL A 237 5.28 -24.68 26.58
N THR A 238 5.74 -23.43 26.49
CA THR A 238 5.07 -22.25 27.08
C THR A 238 3.69 -22.03 26.46
N ALA A 239 3.59 -22.10 25.13
CA ALA A 239 2.35 -21.93 24.39
C ALA A 239 1.31 -23.00 24.78
N VAL A 240 1.70 -24.28 24.79
CA VAL A 240 0.81 -25.38 25.18
C VAL A 240 0.43 -25.29 26.66
N ARG A 241 1.38 -24.96 27.56
CA ARG A 241 1.08 -24.72 28.98
C ARG A 241 0.01 -23.65 29.15
N SER A 242 0.09 -22.55 28.39
CA SER A 242 -0.90 -21.45 28.44
C SER A 242 -2.31 -21.87 27.99
N LEU A 243 -2.42 -22.89 27.12
CA LEU A 243 -3.71 -23.46 26.70
C LEU A 243 -4.30 -24.43 27.72
N VAL A 244 -3.48 -25.32 28.29
CA VAL A 244 -4.00 -26.34 29.22
C VAL A 244 -4.41 -25.73 30.57
N THR A 245 -3.82 -24.57 30.91
CA THR A 245 -4.14 -23.76 32.10
C THR A 245 -5.32 -22.80 31.92
N GLN A 246 -5.98 -22.76 30.76
CA GLN A 246 -7.17 -21.92 30.54
C GLN A 246 -8.27 -22.21 31.55
N SER A 247 -9.06 -21.20 31.93
CA SER A 247 -10.22 -21.35 32.82
C SER A 247 -11.37 -22.12 32.18
N TRP A 248 -11.46 -22.09 30.85
CA TRP A 248 -12.34 -22.97 30.06
C TRP A 248 -11.73 -24.36 29.91
N LYS A 249 -12.28 -25.36 30.59
CA LYS A 249 -11.71 -26.72 30.63
C LYS A 249 -12.27 -27.66 29.58
N ASN A 250 -13.46 -27.40 29.02
CA ASN A 250 -14.05 -28.17 27.92
C ASN A 250 -13.32 -27.85 26.60
N LEU A 251 -12.10 -28.36 26.47
CA LEU A 251 -11.09 -27.94 25.50
C LEU A 251 -10.45 -29.16 24.82
N GLN A 252 -10.27 -29.07 23.51
CA GLN A 252 -9.40 -29.92 22.70
C GLN A 252 -8.26 -29.05 22.16
N VAL A 253 -7.02 -29.50 22.26
CA VAL A 253 -5.87 -28.80 21.64
C VAL A 253 -5.29 -29.71 20.57
N ILE A 254 -5.17 -29.22 19.34
CA ILE A 254 -4.60 -29.98 18.22
C ILE A 254 -3.31 -29.29 17.77
N MET A 255 -2.17 -29.91 18.06
CA MET A 255 -0.88 -29.55 17.51
C MET A 255 -0.74 -30.15 16.11
N VAL A 256 -0.67 -29.29 15.09
CA VAL A 256 -0.48 -29.69 13.70
C VAL A 256 0.96 -29.38 13.29
N ASP A 257 1.81 -30.40 13.28
CA ASP A 257 3.19 -30.31 12.81
C ASP A 257 3.24 -30.31 11.28
N ASP A 258 3.60 -29.18 10.68
CA ASP A 258 3.72 -28.94 9.25
C ASP A 258 5.04 -29.48 8.67
N ALA A 259 5.33 -30.75 9.00
CA ALA A 259 6.52 -31.50 8.60
C ALA A 259 7.86 -30.91 9.12
N SER A 260 7.93 -30.58 10.41
CA SER A 260 9.16 -30.10 11.05
C SER A 260 10.31 -31.12 10.96
N PRO A 261 11.58 -30.68 10.87
CA PRO A 261 12.74 -31.57 10.94
C PRO A 261 12.75 -32.47 12.21
N GLN A 262 13.39 -33.64 12.11
CA GLN A 262 13.39 -34.65 13.18
C GLN A 262 14.01 -34.16 14.51
N GLU A 263 14.91 -33.18 14.45
CA GLU A 263 15.58 -32.60 15.63
C GLU A 263 14.62 -31.92 16.62
N PHE A 264 13.41 -31.57 16.20
CA PHE A 264 12.40 -30.92 17.05
C PHE A 264 11.50 -31.90 17.82
N GLU A 265 11.66 -33.21 17.61
CA GLU A 265 10.81 -34.25 18.22
C GLU A 265 10.72 -34.14 19.74
N SER A 266 11.84 -33.86 20.42
CA SER A 266 11.89 -33.75 21.88
C SER A 266 10.98 -32.62 22.42
N VAL A 267 10.84 -31.52 21.68
CA VAL A 267 9.99 -30.39 22.06
C VAL A 267 8.52 -30.76 21.94
N PHE A 268 8.14 -31.49 20.88
CA PHE A 268 6.77 -32.01 20.73
C PHE A 268 6.42 -33.01 21.84
N GLN A 269 7.33 -33.92 22.18
CA GLN A 269 7.11 -34.88 23.27
C GLN A 269 6.96 -34.17 24.63
N ALA A 270 7.76 -33.14 24.89
CA ALA A 270 7.63 -32.33 26.10
C ALA A 270 6.28 -31.59 26.17
N ALA A 271 5.80 -31.06 25.04
CA ALA A 271 4.50 -30.40 24.95
C ALA A 271 3.33 -31.38 25.11
N LEU A 272 3.40 -32.56 24.49
CA LEU A 272 2.39 -33.62 24.61
C LEU A 272 2.25 -34.16 26.04
N ALA A 273 3.36 -34.23 26.77
CA ALA A 273 3.37 -34.72 28.15
C ALA A 273 2.66 -33.78 29.15
N LEU A 274 2.29 -32.56 28.75
CA LEU A 274 1.67 -31.58 29.64
C LEU A 274 0.21 -31.91 29.99
N ASP A 275 -0.58 -32.47 29.07
CA ASP A 275 -2.01 -32.68 29.27
C ASP A 275 -2.59 -33.67 28.23
N GLU A 276 -3.49 -34.56 28.66
CA GLU A 276 -4.12 -35.57 27.80
C GLU A 276 -5.05 -34.99 26.71
N ARG A 277 -5.48 -33.73 26.85
CA ARG A 277 -6.31 -33.02 25.87
C ARG A 277 -5.50 -32.52 24.67
N VAL A 278 -4.18 -32.64 24.71
CA VAL A 278 -3.27 -32.23 23.63
C VAL A 278 -3.06 -33.39 22.67
N GLU A 279 -3.59 -33.22 21.46
CA GLU A 279 -3.45 -34.15 20.35
C GLU A 279 -2.34 -33.68 19.40
N TYR A 280 -1.61 -34.62 18.81
CA TYR A 280 -0.57 -34.35 17.82
C TYR A 280 -0.90 -35.00 16.48
N VAL A 281 -0.76 -34.23 15.41
CA VAL A 281 -0.86 -34.73 14.04
C VAL A 281 0.27 -34.14 13.20
N ARG A 282 0.92 -35.00 12.41
CA ARG A 282 2.00 -34.60 11.52
C ARG A 282 1.55 -34.62 10.07
N MET A 283 1.77 -33.52 9.36
CA MET A 283 1.57 -33.42 7.93
C MET A 283 2.70 -34.12 7.15
N PRO A 284 2.40 -34.70 5.97
CA PRO A 284 3.41 -35.41 5.18
C PRO A 284 4.45 -34.48 4.55
N THR A 285 4.06 -33.23 4.28
CA THR A 285 4.90 -32.23 3.61
C THR A 285 4.56 -30.84 4.14
N ASN A 286 5.56 -29.96 4.23
CA ASN A 286 5.35 -28.58 4.63
C ASN A 286 4.47 -27.83 3.63
N GLY A 287 3.27 -27.47 4.06
CA GLY A 287 2.25 -26.76 3.30
C GLY A 287 2.06 -25.30 3.71
N GLY A 288 2.66 -24.87 4.82
CA GLY A 288 2.45 -23.57 5.44
C GLY A 288 1.31 -23.56 6.46
N ALA A 289 1.29 -22.50 7.29
CA ALA A 289 0.41 -22.39 8.46
C ALA A 289 -1.09 -22.57 8.14
N TYR A 290 -1.56 -22.11 6.99
CA TYR A 290 -3.00 -22.15 6.67
C TYR A 290 -3.45 -23.52 6.16
N ARG A 291 -2.57 -24.28 5.50
CA ARG A 291 -2.83 -25.69 5.20
C ARG A 291 -2.87 -26.52 6.48
N ALA A 292 -1.96 -26.23 7.42
CA ALA A 292 -1.97 -26.84 8.76
C ALA A 292 -3.24 -26.49 9.55
N ARG A 293 -3.67 -25.22 9.56
CA ARG A 293 -4.95 -24.80 10.17
C ARG A 293 -6.14 -25.51 9.50
N ASN A 294 -6.17 -25.56 8.17
CA ASN A 294 -7.20 -26.26 7.40
C ASN A 294 -7.25 -27.76 7.71
N HIS A 295 -6.12 -28.40 8.00
CA HIS A 295 -6.08 -29.79 8.44
C HIS A 295 -6.58 -29.94 9.88
N GLY A 296 -6.12 -29.10 10.80
CA GLY A 296 -6.60 -29.13 12.19
C GLY A 296 -8.10 -28.85 12.32
N VAL A 297 -8.64 -27.92 11.53
CA VAL A 297 -10.10 -27.65 11.48
C VAL A 297 -10.87 -28.90 11.02
N SER A 298 -10.31 -29.71 10.11
CA SER A 298 -10.96 -30.96 9.67
C SER A 298 -10.99 -32.05 10.73
N LEU A 299 -10.11 -31.97 11.75
CA LEU A 299 -10.04 -32.88 12.89
C LEU A 299 -10.76 -32.33 14.13
N ALA A 300 -11.22 -31.08 14.08
CA ALA A 300 -11.82 -30.39 15.21
C ALA A 300 -13.18 -30.99 15.57
N ARG A 301 -13.35 -31.33 16.85
CA ARG A 301 -14.62 -31.85 17.39
C ARG A 301 -15.47 -30.75 18.03
N GLY A 302 -14.87 -29.61 18.33
CA GLY A 302 -15.54 -28.48 18.97
C GLY A 302 -16.66 -27.87 18.13
N GLU A 303 -17.68 -27.36 18.82
CA GLU A 303 -18.66 -26.45 18.23
C GLU A 303 -18.01 -25.11 17.90
N LEU A 304 -17.07 -24.69 18.76
CA LEU A 304 -16.23 -23.53 18.54
C LEU A 304 -14.82 -23.96 18.17
N VAL A 305 -14.23 -23.29 17.19
CA VAL A 305 -12.84 -23.53 16.76
C VAL A 305 -12.07 -22.22 16.84
N GLY A 306 -10.87 -22.28 17.38
CA GLY A 306 -9.95 -21.15 17.35
C GLY A 306 -8.51 -21.55 17.17
N PHE A 307 -7.61 -20.57 17.24
CA PHE A 307 -6.19 -20.78 16.96
C PHE A 307 -5.28 -20.15 18.01
N GLN A 308 -4.03 -20.57 17.97
CA GLN A 308 -2.90 -19.97 18.67
C GLN A 308 -1.62 -20.34 17.91
N ASP A 309 -0.71 -19.39 17.76
CA ASP A 309 0.60 -19.67 17.19
C ASP A 309 1.52 -20.29 18.26
N SER A 310 2.49 -21.10 17.83
CA SER A 310 3.26 -21.99 18.70
C SER A 310 4.28 -21.29 19.62
N ASP A 311 4.48 -20.00 19.46
CA ASP A 311 5.41 -19.16 20.19
C ASP A 311 4.71 -18.09 21.06
N ASP A 312 3.37 -18.12 21.10
CA ASP A 312 2.57 -17.15 21.85
C ASP A 312 2.07 -17.72 23.18
N TRP A 313 1.88 -16.82 24.16
CA TRP A 313 1.24 -17.13 25.42
C TRP A 313 -0.19 -16.57 25.47
N SER A 314 -1.15 -17.40 25.87
CA SER A 314 -2.54 -17.00 26.10
C SER A 314 -2.83 -16.79 27.58
N HIS A 315 -3.44 -15.66 27.91
CA HIS A 315 -3.92 -15.41 29.26
C HIS A 315 -4.96 -16.48 29.66
N PRO A 316 -4.97 -17.02 30.89
CA PRO A 316 -5.88 -18.11 31.28
C PRO A 316 -7.37 -17.82 31.08
N GLU A 317 -7.77 -16.54 31.07
CA GLU A 317 -9.16 -16.12 30.86
C GLU A 317 -9.55 -15.97 29.38
N ARG A 318 -8.62 -16.13 28.43
CA ARG A 318 -8.83 -15.77 27.02
C ARG A 318 -10.03 -16.49 26.43
N ILE A 319 -10.02 -17.83 26.48
CA ILE A 319 -11.06 -18.64 25.83
C ILE A 319 -12.42 -18.39 26.51
N GLU A 320 -12.46 -18.40 27.84
CA GLU A 320 -13.72 -18.19 28.58
C GLU A 320 -14.36 -16.83 28.24
N ARG A 321 -13.58 -15.75 28.17
CA ARG A 321 -14.12 -14.43 27.82
C ARG A 321 -14.61 -14.37 26.37
N GLN A 322 -13.86 -14.96 25.43
CA GLN A 322 -14.29 -15.04 24.03
C GLN A 322 -15.57 -15.87 23.84
N VAL A 323 -15.69 -17.00 24.55
CA VAL A 323 -16.89 -17.86 24.52
C VAL A 323 -18.09 -17.13 25.09
N LYS A 324 -17.98 -16.50 26.26
CA LYS A 324 -19.09 -15.77 26.90
C LYS A 324 -19.65 -14.66 26.01
N VAL A 325 -18.78 -13.94 25.28
CA VAL A 325 -19.22 -12.93 24.31
C VAL A 325 -20.02 -13.58 23.18
N LEU A 326 -19.54 -14.69 22.60
CA LEU A 326 -20.25 -15.43 21.54
C LEU A 326 -21.60 -15.99 22.01
N GLU A 327 -21.70 -16.45 23.25
CA GLU A 327 -22.95 -16.97 23.82
C GLU A 327 -23.96 -15.84 24.12
N SER A 328 -23.46 -14.66 24.52
CA SER A 328 -24.30 -13.51 24.85
C SER A 328 -24.98 -12.85 23.65
N ASP A 329 -24.41 -13.00 22.45
CA ASP A 329 -24.94 -12.40 21.22
C ASP A 329 -24.92 -13.43 20.07
N PRO A 330 -26.09 -14.04 19.75
CA PRO A 330 -26.23 -14.97 18.63
C PRO A 330 -25.92 -14.37 17.26
N ALA A 331 -25.90 -13.04 17.10
CA ALA A 331 -25.50 -12.39 15.85
C ALA A 331 -23.98 -12.43 15.62
N LEU A 332 -23.18 -12.67 16.67
CA LEU A 332 -21.75 -12.88 16.56
C LEU A 332 -21.45 -14.31 16.09
N VAL A 333 -20.65 -14.40 15.03
CA VAL A 333 -20.17 -15.69 14.50
C VAL A 333 -18.70 -15.92 14.85
N ALA A 334 -17.96 -14.87 15.21
CA ALA A 334 -16.58 -14.97 15.67
C ALA A 334 -16.17 -13.86 16.64
N THR A 335 -15.18 -14.16 17.48
CA THR A 335 -14.48 -13.21 18.33
C THR A 335 -12.97 -13.28 18.14
N LEU A 336 -12.27 -12.19 18.45
CA LEU A 336 -10.82 -12.13 18.59
C LEU A 336 -10.47 -11.46 19.92
N SER A 337 -9.25 -11.65 20.40
CA SER A 337 -8.65 -10.84 21.46
C SER A 337 -7.63 -9.86 20.88
N LYS A 338 -7.07 -9.03 21.77
CA LYS A 338 -5.84 -8.29 21.51
C LYS A 338 -4.66 -8.94 22.22
N ALA A 339 -3.46 -8.52 21.84
CA ALA A 339 -2.21 -9.00 22.41
C ALA A 339 -1.25 -7.84 22.69
N ILE A 340 -0.44 -8.01 23.74
CA ILE A 340 0.76 -7.21 23.97
C ILE A 340 1.92 -7.86 23.21
N ARG A 341 2.65 -7.07 22.42
CA ARG A 341 3.78 -7.55 21.62
C ARG A 341 5.08 -7.27 22.37
N LEU A 342 5.89 -8.29 22.60
CA LEU A 342 7.12 -8.16 23.39
C LEU A 342 8.20 -9.15 22.97
N TYR A 343 9.45 -8.82 23.25
CA TYR A 343 10.62 -9.67 23.04
C TYR A 343 10.73 -10.74 24.17
N PRO A 344 11.56 -11.79 23.99
CA PRO A 344 11.74 -12.82 25.01
C PRO A 344 12.22 -12.30 26.38
N ASP A 345 12.88 -11.14 26.42
CA ASP A 345 13.31 -10.42 27.63
C ASP A 345 12.22 -9.50 28.22
N LEU A 346 10.97 -9.68 27.77
CA LEU A 346 9.77 -8.89 28.13
C LEU A 346 9.88 -7.40 27.81
N ARG A 347 10.82 -6.99 26.95
CA ARG A 347 10.84 -5.65 26.37
C ARG A 347 9.70 -5.49 25.38
N ILE A 348 8.99 -4.38 25.42
CA ILE A 348 7.74 -4.18 24.67
C ILE A 348 7.97 -3.30 23.44
N THR A 349 8.80 -2.26 23.58
CA THR A 349 8.95 -1.22 22.57
C THR A 349 9.73 -1.72 21.37
N LYS A 350 9.04 -1.74 20.23
CA LYS A 350 9.58 -1.91 18.89
C LYS A 350 9.31 -0.66 18.07
N VAL A 351 10.35 -0.10 17.45
CA VAL A 351 10.25 1.14 16.65
C VAL A 351 9.24 0.98 15.52
N GLY A 352 8.30 1.92 15.44
CA GLY A 352 7.26 1.97 14.42
C GLY A 352 6.18 0.89 14.53
N SER A 353 6.07 0.21 15.67
CA SER A 353 5.00 -0.76 15.96
C SER A 353 4.18 -0.29 17.17
N GLN A 354 2.88 -0.60 17.18
CA GLN A 354 2.08 -0.41 18.40
C GLN A 354 2.30 -1.61 19.33
N PRO A 355 2.46 -1.37 20.65
CA PRO A 355 2.73 -2.43 21.61
C PRO A 355 1.48 -3.28 21.89
N TYR A 356 0.30 -2.76 21.56
CA TYR A 356 -0.99 -3.38 21.80
C TYR A 356 -1.83 -3.38 20.52
N GLU A 357 -2.09 -4.57 19.97
CA GLU A 357 -2.74 -4.72 18.67
C GLU A 357 -3.71 -5.92 18.65
N LYS A 358 -4.54 -5.98 17.61
CA LYS A 358 -5.42 -7.12 17.33
C LYS A 358 -4.61 -8.40 17.16
N ASN A 359 -5.00 -9.46 17.86
CA ASN A 359 -4.41 -10.78 17.74
C ASN A 359 -5.19 -11.59 16.68
N ALA A 360 -4.79 -11.54 15.41
CA ALA A 360 -5.46 -12.32 14.35
C ALA A 360 -5.42 -13.85 14.60
N PRO A 361 -4.31 -14.43 15.10
CA PRO A 361 -4.28 -15.83 15.54
C PRO A 361 -5.29 -16.19 16.64
N SER A 362 -5.83 -15.24 17.41
CA SER A 362 -6.83 -15.53 18.46
C SER A 362 -8.26 -15.75 17.96
N LEU A 363 -8.50 -15.75 16.64
CA LEU A 363 -9.84 -15.94 16.09
C LEU A 363 -10.50 -17.19 16.68
N LEU A 364 -11.66 -17.02 17.31
CA LEU A 364 -12.54 -18.07 17.81
C LEU A 364 -13.89 -17.94 17.10
N PHE A 365 -14.38 -18.99 16.48
CA PHE A 365 -15.59 -18.91 15.65
C PHE A 365 -16.50 -20.13 15.76
N ARG A 366 -17.78 -19.96 15.42
CA ARG A 366 -18.77 -21.04 15.32
C ARG A 366 -18.47 -21.91 14.10
N ARG A 367 -18.05 -23.16 14.32
CA ARG A 367 -17.51 -24.03 13.26
C ARG A 367 -18.50 -24.26 12.11
N GLN A 368 -19.71 -24.73 12.42
CA GLN A 368 -20.64 -25.22 11.40
C GLN A 368 -21.13 -24.11 10.45
N PRO A 369 -21.65 -22.96 10.94
CA PRO A 369 -22.08 -21.88 10.04
C PRO A 369 -20.96 -21.34 9.15
N LEU A 370 -19.72 -21.35 9.64
CA LEU A 370 -18.57 -20.86 8.88
C LEU A 370 -18.10 -21.86 7.82
N VAL A 371 -17.95 -23.14 8.18
CA VAL A 371 -17.54 -24.18 7.23
C VAL A 371 -18.54 -24.28 6.08
N ASP A 372 -19.84 -24.18 6.37
CA ASP A 372 -20.90 -24.29 5.36
C ASP A 372 -20.97 -23.09 4.40
N ARG A 373 -20.66 -21.87 4.88
CA ARG A 373 -20.80 -20.64 4.08
C ARG A 373 -19.49 -20.06 3.53
N LEU A 374 -18.35 -20.32 4.18
CA LEU A 374 -17.04 -19.80 3.77
C LEU A 374 -16.13 -20.91 3.25
N GLY A 375 -16.35 -22.16 3.64
CA GLY A 375 -15.37 -23.22 3.43
C GLY A 375 -14.12 -23.02 4.29
N ARG A 376 -12.95 -22.99 3.64
CA ARG A 376 -11.63 -23.09 4.29
C ARG A 376 -10.88 -21.75 4.28
N TYR A 377 -9.74 -21.69 4.96
CA TYR A 377 -8.73 -20.65 4.69
C TYR A 377 -8.21 -20.81 3.26
N ASP A 378 -7.83 -19.70 2.61
CA ASP A 378 -7.02 -19.78 1.40
C ASP A 378 -5.67 -20.46 1.70
N ASP A 379 -5.21 -21.35 0.82
CA ASP A 379 -4.05 -22.22 1.00
C ASP A 379 -2.72 -21.47 0.78
N MET A 380 -2.55 -20.37 1.51
CA MET A 380 -1.36 -19.53 1.53
C MET A 380 -0.37 -19.97 2.60
N ARG A 381 0.89 -19.54 2.47
CA ARG A 381 1.90 -19.63 3.52
C ARG A 381 1.86 -18.44 4.48
N LYS A 382 1.28 -17.30 4.06
CA LYS A 382 1.21 -16.05 4.83
C LYS A 382 -0.11 -15.31 4.59
N ALA A 383 -0.54 -14.51 5.57
CA ALA A 383 -1.62 -13.50 5.48
C ALA A 383 -3.07 -13.99 5.24
N ALA A 384 -3.34 -15.30 5.13
CA ALA A 384 -4.70 -15.79 4.95
C ALA A 384 -5.60 -15.65 6.19
N ASP A 385 -5.05 -15.28 7.35
CA ASP A 385 -5.81 -14.94 8.56
C ASP A 385 -6.63 -13.67 8.35
N THR A 386 -5.97 -12.64 7.83
CA THR A 386 -6.57 -11.36 7.49
C THR A 386 -7.62 -11.56 6.41
N GLU A 387 -7.32 -12.36 5.38
CA GLU A 387 -8.28 -12.74 4.34
C GLU A 387 -9.52 -13.38 4.94
N PHE A 388 -9.36 -14.42 5.75
CA PHE A 388 -10.48 -15.19 6.31
C PHE A 388 -11.36 -14.35 7.23
N ILE A 389 -10.76 -13.50 8.06
CA ILE A 389 -11.49 -12.59 8.97
C ILE A 389 -12.27 -11.54 8.17
N GLU A 390 -11.66 -10.93 7.14
CA GLU A 390 -12.33 -9.95 6.29
C GLU A 390 -13.44 -10.59 5.45
N ARG A 391 -13.24 -11.82 4.96
CA ARG A 391 -14.27 -12.58 4.24
C ARG A 391 -15.47 -12.91 5.10
N LEU A 392 -15.22 -13.35 6.34
CA LEU A 392 -16.27 -13.59 7.31
C LEU A 392 -17.14 -12.33 7.47
N ALA A 393 -16.50 -11.17 7.66
CA ALA A 393 -17.20 -9.89 7.79
C ALA A 393 -17.96 -9.50 6.50
N ALA A 394 -17.43 -9.84 5.32
CA ALA A 394 -18.12 -9.60 4.04
C ALA A 394 -19.40 -10.45 3.89
N VAL A 395 -19.43 -11.66 4.46
CA VAL A 395 -20.53 -12.63 4.28
C VAL A 395 -21.61 -12.54 5.36
N PHE A 396 -21.21 -12.26 6.60
CA PHE A 396 -22.10 -12.20 7.77
C PHE A 396 -22.36 -10.76 8.25
N GLY A 397 -21.69 -9.77 7.65
CA GLY A 397 -21.78 -8.36 8.01
C GLY A 397 -20.64 -7.92 8.93
N PRO A 398 -20.27 -6.62 8.90
CA PRO A 398 -19.09 -6.10 9.60
C PRO A 398 -19.20 -6.18 11.13
N THR A 399 -20.40 -6.31 11.69
CA THR A 399 -20.65 -6.41 13.13
C THR A 399 -20.69 -7.87 13.63
N SER A 400 -20.57 -8.86 12.75
CA SER A 400 -20.60 -10.29 13.10
C SER A 400 -19.30 -10.80 13.74
N VAL A 401 -18.24 -9.98 13.73
CA VAL A 401 -16.93 -10.27 14.33
C VAL A 401 -16.63 -9.22 15.38
N MET A 402 -16.41 -9.65 16.62
CA MET A 402 -16.03 -8.74 17.71
C MET A 402 -14.57 -8.96 18.10
N THR A 403 -13.80 -7.88 18.24
CA THR A 403 -12.47 -7.95 18.88
C THR A 403 -12.58 -7.42 20.31
N LEU A 404 -12.32 -8.27 21.29
CA LEU A 404 -12.27 -7.91 22.70
C LEU A 404 -11.09 -6.95 22.93
N ASP A 405 -11.32 -5.88 23.68
CA ASP A 405 -10.32 -4.84 23.96
C ASP A 405 -9.38 -5.19 25.12
N GLU A 406 -9.34 -6.46 25.54
CA GLU A 406 -8.58 -6.94 26.69
C GLU A 406 -7.24 -7.58 26.25
N PRO A 407 -6.13 -7.39 26.99
CA PRO A 407 -4.83 -7.95 26.66
C PRO A 407 -4.73 -9.43 27.07
N LEU A 408 -5.43 -10.28 26.32
CA LEU A 408 -5.58 -11.71 26.63
C LEU A 408 -4.48 -12.60 26.03
N ALA A 409 -3.41 -12.01 25.49
CA ALA A 409 -2.27 -12.76 24.96
C ALA A 409 -0.99 -11.92 24.98
N LEU A 410 0.15 -12.60 25.05
CA LEU A 410 1.48 -12.05 24.83
C LEU A 410 2.04 -12.65 23.55
N TYR A 411 2.33 -11.77 22.58
CA TYR A 411 2.83 -12.12 21.26
C TYR A 411 4.35 -11.99 21.21
N GLN A 412 5.06 -13.10 20.97
CA GLN A 412 6.52 -13.11 21.04
C GLN A 412 7.15 -12.50 19.77
N LEU A 413 7.91 -11.43 19.94
CA LEU A 413 8.71 -10.80 18.90
C LEU A 413 10.06 -11.49 18.82
N THR A 414 10.25 -12.33 17.80
CA THR A 414 11.54 -12.99 17.52
C THR A 414 12.19 -12.45 16.25
N ASP A 415 13.52 -12.58 16.15
CA ASP A 415 14.24 -12.22 14.92
C ASP A 415 13.90 -13.13 13.74
N GLY A 416 13.41 -14.35 14.00
CA GLY A 416 13.02 -15.36 13.00
C GLY A 416 11.56 -15.33 12.53
N SER A 417 10.73 -14.35 12.95
CA SER A 417 9.31 -14.34 12.60
C SER A 417 9.06 -14.35 11.08
N LEU A 418 8.17 -15.24 10.61
CA LEU A 418 7.81 -15.45 9.20
C LEU A 418 7.41 -14.16 8.45
N SER A 419 6.81 -13.21 9.17
CA SER A 419 6.28 -11.96 8.61
C SER A 419 7.27 -10.80 8.67
N ARG A 420 8.41 -10.92 9.37
CA ARG A 420 9.38 -9.82 9.52
C ARG A 420 9.89 -9.30 8.18
N ALA A 421 10.21 -10.20 7.25
CA ALA A 421 10.68 -9.84 5.91
C ALA A 421 9.58 -9.18 5.04
N ASP A 422 8.33 -9.17 5.48
CA ASP A 422 7.23 -8.56 4.75
C ASP A 422 6.96 -7.10 5.13
N PHE A 423 7.60 -6.56 6.19
CA PHE A 423 7.29 -5.23 6.72
C PHE A 423 8.52 -4.47 7.24
N ARG A 424 8.54 -3.17 6.96
CA ARG A 424 9.33 -2.14 7.65
C ARG A 424 8.45 -0.91 7.86
N ILE A 425 8.94 0.08 8.58
CA ILE A 425 8.19 1.33 8.81
C ILE A 425 7.87 1.96 7.44
N GLY A 426 6.58 2.09 7.14
CA GLY A 426 6.09 2.63 5.86
C GLY A 426 6.19 1.69 4.64
N TRP A 427 6.85 0.53 4.75
CA TRP A 427 7.06 -0.40 3.64
C TRP A 427 6.43 -1.77 3.89
N HIS A 428 5.73 -2.30 2.89
CA HIS A 428 5.26 -3.69 2.90
C HIS A 428 5.77 -4.36 1.62
N ARG A 429 6.13 -5.64 1.73
CA ARG A 429 6.50 -6.46 0.57
C ARG A 429 5.39 -6.47 -0.48
N ASP A 430 5.77 -6.31 -1.74
CA ASP A 430 4.82 -6.14 -2.85
C ASP A 430 3.87 -7.32 -3.04
N ALA A 431 4.34 -8.55 -2.83
CA ALA A 431 3.52 -9.75 -2.85
C ALA A 431 2.35 -9.64 -1.84
N ARG A 432 2.64 -9.18 -0.61
CA ARG A 432 1.61 -8.98 0.42
C ARG A 432 0.58 -7.93 -0.01
N VAL A 433 1.03 -6.80 -0.54
CA VAL A 433 0.13 -5.74 -1.01
C VAL A 433 -0.77 -6.25 -2.13
N SER A 434 -0.21 -7.05 -3.06
CA SER A 434 -0.96 -7.64 -4.17
C SER A 434 -2.00 -8.64 -3.71
N TYR A 435 -1.65 -9.52 -2.77
CA TYR A 435 -2.58 -10.47 -2.14
C TYR A 435 -3.74 -9.74 -1.44
N HIS A 436 -3.44 -8.72 -0.62
CA HIS A 436 -4.45 -7.91 0.05
C HIS A 436 -5.35 -7.15 -0.92
N SER A 437 -4.82 -6.70 -2.06
CA SER A 437 -5.62 -6.03 -3.09
C SER A 437 -6.60 -7.01 -3.74
N ALA A 438 -6.12 -8.20 -4.08
CA ALA A 438 -6.90 -9.22 -4.77
C ALA A 438 -8.06 -9.75 -3.92
N PHE A 439 -7.80 -10.17 -2.68
CA PHE A 439 -8.88 -10.73 -1.86
C PHE A 439 -9.90 -9.67 -1.45
N ARG A 440 -9.50 -8.42 -1.18
CA ARG A 440 -10.45 -7.34 -0.84
C ARG A 440 -11.34 -6.95 -2.00
N HIS A 441 -10.80 -7.04 -3.23
CA HIS A 441 -11.60 -6.87 -4.44
C HIS A 441 -12.62 -7.99 -4.58
N TRP A 442 -12.21 -9.24 -4.40
CA TRP A 442 -13.13 -10.38 -4.38
C TRP A 442 -14.19 -10.26 -3.26
N HIS A 443 -13.81 -9.84 -2.04
CA HIS A 443 -14.76 -9.60 -0.94
C HIS A 443 -15.78 -8.51 -1.28
N ARG A 444 -15.37 -7.45 -1.97
CA ARG A 444 -16.31 -6.45 -2.49
C ARG A 444 -17.27 -7.05 -3.51
N GLN A 445 -16.80 -7.96 -4.37
CA GLN A 445 -17.68 -8.68 -5.30
C GLN A 445 -18.65 -9.64 -4.58
N ILE A 446 -18.28 -10.21 -3.43
CA ILE A 446 -19.20 -10.98 -2.59
C ILE A 446 -20.33 -10.07 -2.10
N ILE A 447 -19.99 -8.86 -1.61
CA ILE A 447 -20.96 -7.89 -1.07
C ILE A 447 -21.87 -7.32 -2.17
N ASP A 448 -21.27 -6.84 -3.27
CA ASP A 448 -21.97 -6.02 -4.27
C ASP A 448 -22.55 -6.83 -5.44
N ARG A 449 -21.97 -8.00 -5.73
CA ARG A 449 -22.20 -8.76 -6.99
C ARG A 449 -22.54 -10.23 -6.77
N GLY A 450 -22.68 -10.69 -5.52
CA GLY A 450 -23.04 -12.06 -5.18
C GLY A 450 -22.00 -13.10 -5.61
N ALA A 451 -20.70 -12.75 -5.64
CA ALA A 451 -19.65 -13.74 -5.86
C ALA A 451 -19.70 -14.83 -4.79
N ASP A 452 -19.37 -16.08 -5.18
CA ASP A 452 -19.35 -17.21 -4.25
C ASP A 452 -18.28 -16.98 -3.18
N PRO A 453 -18.64 -16.92 -1.87
CA PRO A 453 -17.68 -16.73 -0.79
C PRO A 453 -16.88 -17.99 -0.42
N VAL A 454 -17.23 -19.16 -0.99
CA VAL A 454 -16.59 -20.42 -0.65
C VAL A 454 -15.22 -20.51 -1.33
N VAL A 455 -14.17 -20.74 -0.53
CA VAL A 455 -12.84 -21.05 -1.06
C VAL A 455 -12.81 -22.51 -1.52
N GLN A 456 -12.54 -22.71 -2.81
CA GLN A 456 -12.61 -24.02 -3.49
C GLN A 456 -11.25 -24.73 -3.61
N THR A 457 -10.23 -24.38 -2.81
CA THR A 457 -8.90 -25.03 -2.94
C THR A 457 -8.95 -26.51 -2.49
N PRO A 458 -8.27 -27.43 -3.21
CA PRO A 458 -7.29 -27.19 -4.28
C PRO A 458 -7.86 -27.12 -5.71
N SER A 459 -9.18 -27.21 -5.92
CA SER A 459 -9.82 -27.32 -7.26
C SER A 459 -9.85 -26.04 -8.11
N GLY A 460 -9.29 -24.93 -7.62
CA GLY A 460 -9.21 -23.64 -8.32
C GLY A 460 -9.09 -22.49 -7.33
N ARG A 461 -8.60 -21.32 -7.79
CA ARG A 461 -8.51 -20.11 -6.96
C ARG A 461 -9.72 -19.22 -7.16
N SER A 462 -10.28 -18.67 -6.07
CA SER A 462 -11.37 -17.69 -6.13
C SER A 462 -10.89 -16.28 -6.57
N PHE A 463 -9.60 -15.99 -6.37
CA PHE A 463 -8.96 -14.73 -6.74
C PHE A 463 -7.44 -14.93 -6.94
N PRO A 464 -6.75 -14.06 -7.71
CA PRO A 464 -5.33 -14.22 -8.00
C PRO A 464 -4.46 -14.02 -6.74
N ALA A 465 -3.46 -14.87 -6.55
CA ALA A 465 -2.45 -14.71 -5.50
C ALA A 465 -1.02 -14.63 -6.09
N PRO A 466 -0.08 -14.02 -5.37
CA PRO A 466 1.33 -14.08 -5.72
C PRO A 466 1.88 -15.50 -5.50
N PRO A 467 2.60 -16.09 -6.48
CA PRO A 467 3.22 -17.41 -6.36
C PRO A 467 4.07 -17.62 -5.09
N GLU A 468 4.76 -16.58 -4.64
CA GLU A 468 5.59 -16.63 -3.44
C GLU A 468 4.80 -16.89 -2.15
N PHE A 469 3.54 -16.44 -2.10
CA PHE A 469 2.65 -16.68 -0.97
C PHE A 469 2.07 -18.09 -1.03
N GLU A 470 1.93 -18.66 -2.23
CA GLU A 470 1.57 -20.06 -2.45
C GLU A 470 2.73 -21.03 -2.18
N GLY A 471 3.97 -20.51 -2.14
CA GLY A 471 5.18 -21.33 -2.01
C GLY A 471 5.59 -22.01 -3.30
N VAL A 472 5.17 -21.48 -4.45
CA VAL A 472 5.49 -22.00 -5.78
C VAL A 472 6.32 -20.98 -6.55
N PRO A 473 7.19 -21.42 -7.48
CA PRO A 473 7.91 -20.50 -8.34
C PRO A 473 6.94 -19.72 -9.22
N TYR A 474 7.35 -18.52 -9.67
CA TYR A 474 6.61 -17.82 -10.70
C TYR A 474 6.54 -18.69 -11.97
N PRO A 475 5.34 -18.90 -12.56
CA PRO A 475 5.17 -19.84 -13.66
C PRO A 475 5.91 -19.40 -14.92
N ASP A 476 6.04 -18.09 -15.13
CA ASP A 476 6.76 -17.51 -16.25
C ASP A 476 8.01 -16.74 -15.77
N GLN A 477 9.17 -17.34 -16.00
CA GLN A 477 10.46 -16.72 -15.70
C GLN A 477 10.91 -15.72 -16.77
N ARG A 478 10.29 -15.77 -17.96
CA ARG A 478 10.64 -14.96 -19.12
C ARG A 478 9.37 -14.43 -19.81
N PRO A 479 8.56 -13.56 -19.16
CA PRO A 479 7.37 -12.98 -19.78
C PRO A 479 7.72 -12.24 -21.07
N ASP A 480 6.78 -12.17 -22.01
CA ASP A 480 6.98 -11.45 -23.27
C ASP A 480 7.05 -9.95 -22.99
N VAL A 481 6.09 -9.44 -22.22
CA VAL A 481 6.04 -8.04 -21.82
C VAL A 481 5.66 -7.91 -20.36
N VAL A 482 6.40 -7.07 -19.62
CA VAL A 482 6.00 -6.61 -18.29
C VAL A 482 5.63 -5.15 -18.40
N VAL A 483 4.43 -4.79 -17.98
CA VAL A 483 3.96 -3.40 -17.94
C VAL A 483 4.26 -2.83 -16.55
N LEU A 484 5.08 -1.77 -16.46
CA LEU A 484 5.33 -1.02 -15.24
C LEU A 484 4.50 0.27 -15.25
N ALA A 485 3.52 0.35 -14.35
CA ALA A 485 2.57 1.47 -14.30
C ALA A 485 2.16 1.86 -12.87
N ASP A 486 1.69 3.11 -12.71
CA ASP A 486 0.96 3.51 -11.52
C ASP A 486 -0.47 2.96 -11.58
N CYS A 487 -0.69 1.82 -10.91
CA CYS A 487 -1.97 1.12 -10.91
C CYS A 487 -3.10 1.86 -10.15
N ARG A 488 -2.78 3.00 -9.50
CA ARG A 488 -3.76 3.89 -8.87
C ARG A 488 -4.11 5.05 -9.79
N ALA A 489 -3.16 5.47 -10.63
CA ALA A 489 -3.30 6.58 -11.54
C ALA A 489 -4.40 6.32 -12.57
N GLY A 490 -5.06 7.40 -12.97
CA GLY A 490 -6.21 7.41 -13.85
C GLY A 490 -7.38 8.18 -13.24
N LEU A 491 -8.17 8.78 -14.11
CA LEU A 491 -9.50 9.31 -13.82
C LEU A 491 -10.35 8.20 -13.16
N VAL A 492 -11.35 8.60 -12.36
CA VAL A 492 -12.13 7.70 -11.49
C VAL A 492 -12.67 6.45 -12.23
N ASP A 493 -12.86 6.52 -13.56
CA ASP A 493 -13.36 5.42 -14.41
C ASP A 493 -12.57 5.18 -15.72
N ALA A 494 -11.36 5.74 -15.90
CA ALA A 494 -10.65 5.62 -17.17
C ALA A 494 -10.08 4.21 -17.44
N ALA A 495 -10.42 3.62 -18.58
CA ALA A 495 -10.11 2.22 -18.88
C ALA A 495 -8.72 1.97 -19.52
N GLY A 496 -7.91 3.00 -19.77
CA GLY A 496 -6.69 2.92 -20.60
C GLY A 496 -5.74 1.76 -20.28
N LEU A 497 -5.18 1.71 -19.06
CA LEU A 497 -4.24 0.66 -18.67
C LEU A 497 -4.86 -0.76 -18.67
N PRO A 498 -6.05 -1.01 -18.08
CA PRO A 498 -6.74 -2.30 -18.23
C PRO A 498 -6.90 -2.75 -19.68
N LEU A 499 -7.33 -1.85 -20.58
CA LEU A 499 -7.50 -2.15 -22.00
C LEU A 499 -6.18 -2.46 -22.70
N ALA A 500 -5.10 -1.75 -22.36
CA ALA A 500 -3.76 -2.03 -22.88
C ALA A 500 -3.29 -3.43 -22.49
N ILE A 501 -3.48 -3.84 -21.23
CA ILE A 501 -3.14 -5.19 -20.77
C ILE A 501 -3.99 -6.24 -21.49
N GLU A 502 -5.31 -6.02 -21.59
CA GLU A 502 -6.21 -6.92 -22.33
C GLU A 502 -5.82 -7.07 -23.80
N ALA A 503 -5.42 -5.98 -24.45
CA ALA A 503 -5.00 -5.98 -25.86
C ALA A 503 -3.74 -6.81 -26.06
N LEU A 504 -2.70 -6.60 -25.25
CA LEU A 504 -1.45 -7.37 -25.31
C LEU A 504 -1.70 -8.86 -25.05
N ALA A 505 -2.52 -9.19 -24.06
CA ALA A 505 -2.90 -10.58 -23.77
C ALA A 505 -3.70 -11.22 -24.91
N SER A 506 -4.62 -10.46 -25.52
CA SER A 506 -5.43 -10.94 -26.65
C SER A 506 -4.62 -11.12 -27.93
N ALA A 507 -3.48 -10.43 -28.05
CA ALA A 507 -2.46 -10.68 -29.09
C ALA A 507 -1.62 -11.94 -28.83
N GLY A 508 -1.91 -12.71 -27.77
CA GLY A 508 -1.22 -13.95 -27.43
C GLY A 508 0.07 -13.76 -26.62
N LEU A 509 0.33 -12.56 -26.13
CA LEU A 509 1.54 -12.28 -25.32
C LEU A 509 1.34 -12.71 -23.86
N ARG A 510 2.40 -13.23 -23.25
CA ARG A 510 2.45 -13.47 -21.80
C ARG A 510 2.75 -12.16 -21.08
N VAL A 511 1.72 -11.57 -20.49
CA VAL A 511 1.78 -10.23 -19.88
C VAL A 511 2.01 -10.32 -18.37
N GLY A 512 3.05 -9.63 -17.89
CA GLY A 512 3.26 -9.32 -16.49
C GLY A 512 2.85 -7.90 -16.14
N LEU A 513 2.46 -7.65 -14.89
CA LEU A 513 2.16 -6.32 -14.36
C LEU A 513 3.04 -6.03 -13.14
N ALA A 514 3.90 -5.03 -13.27
CA ALA A 514 4.67 -4.43 -12.18
C ALA A 514 4.02 -3.11 -11.76
N ARG A 515 4.05 -2.79 -10.46
CA ARG A 515 3.54 -1.51 -9.97
C ARG A 515 4.67 -0.56 -9.62
N GLY A 516 4.39 0.72 -9.79
CA GLY A 516 5.10 1.80 -9.12
C GLY A 516 4.12 2.90 -8.74
N GLU A 517 4.65 4.01 -8.21
CA GLU A 517 3.86 5.20 -7.93
C GLU A 517 4.60 6.41 -8.46
N ALA A 518 3.96 7.15 -9.38
CA ALA A 518 4.55 8.40 -9.85
C ALA A 518 4.60 9.38 -8.67
N LEU A 519 5.73 10.05 -8.46
CA LEU A 519 5.92 10.88 -7.27
C LEU A 519 4.95 12.06 -7.23
N ARG A 520 4.52 12.61 -8.37
CA ARG A 520 3.42 13.60 -8.42
C ARG A 520 2.09 13.11 -7.82
N HIS A 521 1.92 11.80 -7.63
CA HIS A 521 0.80 11.14 -6.94
C HIS A 521 1.17 10.66 -5.52
N ALA A 522 2.22 11.23 -4.93
CA ALA A 522 2.63 10.90 -3.57
C ALA A 522 1.49 11.15 -2.59
N ALA A 523 1.28 10.19 -1.69
CA ALA A 523 0.18 10.21 -0.75
C ALA A 523 0.61 9.71 0.63
N VAL A 524 -0.02 10.28 1.66
CA VAL A 524 0.18 9.87 3.05
C VAL A 524 -0.37 8.46 3.30
N ARG A 525 -1.50 8.13 2.68
CA ARG A 525 -2.15 6.82 2.80
C ARG A 525 -1.84 5.97 1.57
N ARG A 526 -1.67 4.67 1.77
CA ARG A 526 -1.57 3.71 0.67
C ARG A 526 -2.91 3.61 -0.04
N THR A 527 -2.89 3.71 -1.36
CA THR A 527 -4.03 3.41 -2.24
C THR A 527 -3.77 2.10 -2.96
N TYR A 528 -4.81 1.29 -3.13
CA TYR A 528 -4.73 0.00 -3.82
C TYR A 528 -4.98 0.16 -5.33
N PRO A 529 -4.57 -0.82 -6.16
CA PRO A 529 -4.89 -0.84 -7.59
C PRO A 529 -6.39 -0.66 -7.85
N ARG A 530 -6.73 -0.03 -8.98
CA ARG A 530 -8.12 0.15 -9.42
C ARG A 530 -8.80 -1.20 -9.70
N ALA A 531 -10.10 -1.26 -9.44
CA ALA A 531 -10.92 -2.48 -9.61
C ALA A 531 -10.75 -3.12 -10.99
N ALA A 532 -10.80 -2.33 -12.07
CA ALA A 532 -10.63 -2.82 -13.44
C ALA A 532 -9.27 -3.51 -13.69
N ILE A 533 -8.19 -3.08 -13.02
CA ILE A 533 -6.89 -3.77 -13.11
C ILE A 533 -6.96 -5.12 -12.40
N LEU A 534 -7.63 -5.18 -11.26
CA LEU A 534 -7.83 -6.42 -10.49
C LEU A 534 -8.74 -7.40 -11.24
N ASP A 535 -9.74 -6.91 -11.98
CA ASP A 535 -10.60 -7.72 -12.85
C ASP A 535 -9.79 -8.36 -13.99
N VAL A 536 -8.92 -7.61 -14.64
CA VAL A 536 -8.03 -8.12 -15.71
C VAL A 536 -7.09 -9.21 -15.19
N LEU A 537 -6.54 -9.04 -13.98
CA LEU A 537 -5.70 -10.04 -13.32
C LEU A 537 -6.50 -11.28 -12.91
N ALA A 538 -7.71 -11.11 -12.36
CA ALA A 538 -8.59 -12.21 -11.99
C ALA A 538 -9.04 -13.03 -13.21
N ALA A 539 -9.19 -12.38 -14.37
CA ALA A 539 -9.46 -13.02 -15.65
C ALA A 539 -8.23 -13.71 -16.29
N GLY A 540 -7.07 -13.73 -15.60
CA GLY A 540 -5.86 -14.39 -16.09
C GLY A 540 -5.20 -13.71 -17.28
N ARG A 541 -5.54 -12.44 -17.58
CA ARG A 541 -4.97 -11.69 -18.71
C ARG A 541 -3.57 -11.15 -18.42
N ALA A 542 -3.20 -11.04 -17.15
CA ALA A 542 -1.84 -10.75 -16.73
C ALA A 542 -1.54 -11.43 -15.39
N THR A 543 -0.25 -11.54 -15.07
CA THR A 543 0.22 -12.03 -13.76
C THR A 543 0.91 -10.89 -13.00
N TRP A 544 0.77 -10.85 -11.67
CA TRP A 544 1.56 -9.94 -10.85
C TRP A 544 3.05 -10.26 -10.99
N THR A 545 3.85 -9.25 -11.32
CA THR A 545 5.28 -9.40 -11.61
C THR A 545 6.06 -8.30 -10.88
N PRO A 546 6.30 -8.46 -9.56
CA PRO A 546 7.01 -7.44 -8.78
C PRO A 546 8.46 -7.26 -9.24
N LEU A 547 8.98 -6.03 -9.16
CA LEU A 547 10.36 -5.70 -9.56
C LEU A 547 11.42 -6.42 -8.70
N GLY A 548 11.08 -6.76 -7.45
CA GLY A 548 11.95 -7.48 -6.52
C GLY A 548 12.11 -8.98 -6.80
N VAL A 549 11.42 -9.51 -7.81
CA VAL A 549 11.55 -10.91 -8.24
C VAL A 549 12.58 -11.01 -9.37
N ALA A 550 13.43 -12.03 -9.30
CA ALA A 550 14.42 -12.30 -10.35
C ALA A 550 13.73 -12.92 -11.58
N LEU A 551 13.27 -12.06 -12.49
CA LEU A 551 12.63 -12.42 -13.76
C LEU A 551 13.35 -11.72 -14.91
N THR A 552 13.29 -12.33 -16.10
CA THR A 552 13.98 -11.83 -17.30
C THR A 552 12.99 -11.54 -18.42
N PRO A 553 12.10 -10.54 -18.31
CA PRO A 553 11.12 -10.28 -19.37
C PRO A 553 11.81 -9.81 -20.66
N GLN A 554 11.21 -10.11 -21.81
CA GLN A 554 11.79 -9.64 -23.09
C GLN A 554 11.71 -8.11 -23.18
N VAL A 555 10.56 -7.55 -22.80
CA VAL A 555 10.33 -6.10 -22.77
C VAL A 555 9.77 -5.69 -21.43
N LEU A 556 10.37 -4.68 -20.80
CA LEU A 556 9.76 -3.90 -19.73
C LEU A 556 9.20 -2.61 -20.33
N LEU A 557 7.88 -2.51 -20.44
CA LEU A 557 7.19 -1.31 -20.90
C LEU A 557 6.86 -0.40 -19.72
N VAL A 558 7.56 0.72 -19.60
CA VAL A 558 7.36 1.72 -18.56
C VAL A 558 6.38 2.77 -19.05
N CYS A 559 5.14 2.75 -18.53
CA CYS A 559 4.05 3.61 -18.99
C CYS A 559 4.15 5.07 -18.52
N ASP A 560 5.05 5.36 -17.59
CA ASP A 560 5.22 6.70 -17.02
C ASP A 560 6.68 6.92 -16.60
N PRO A 561 7.39 7.90 -17.21
CA PRO A 561 8.77 8.20 -16.89
C PRO A 561 8.99 8.57 -15.42
N GLN A 562 7.99 9.15 -14.73
CA GLN A 562 8.12 9.48 -13.31
C GLN A 562 8.23 8.27 -12.39
N LEU A 563 7.98 7.05 -12.88
CA LEU A 563 8.25 5.83 -12.12
C LEU A 563 9.76 5.58 -11.92
N LEU A 564 10.59 6.25 -12.73
CA LEU A 564 12.04 6.14 -12.78
C LEU A 564 12.77 7.41 -12.32
N VAL A 565 12.07 8.42 -11.80
CA VAL A 565 12.68 9.71 -11.43
C VAL A 565 13.60 9.63 -10.21
N LEU A 566 13.45 8.58 -9.40
CA LEU A 566 14.34 8.27 -8.27
C LEU A 566 14.83 6.82 -8.38
N PRO A 567 16.08 6.56 -7.98
CA PRO A 567 16.61 5.20 -7.87
C PRO A 567 15.91 4.43 -6.74
N ARG A 568 16.16 3.13 -6.66
CA ARG A 568 15.68 2.23 -5.59
C ARG A 568 16.84 1.88 -4.67
N VAL A 569 16.52 1.48 -3.43
CA VAL A 569 17.54 0.88 -2.55
C VAL A 569 18.13 -0.38 -3.19
N ALA A 570 19.41 -0.65 -2.90
CA ALA A 570 20.11 -1.81 -3.43
C ALA A 570 19.35 -3.11 -3.14
N GLY A 571 19.16 -3.94 -4.17
CA GLY A 571 18.48 -5.23 -4.06
C GLY A 571 16.95 -5.20 -4.08
N ALA A 572 16.31 -4.01 -4.09
CA ALA A 572 14.86 -3.88 -4.26
C ALA A 572 14.38 -4.23 -5.69
N VAL A 573 15.27 -4.14 -6.69
CA VAL A 573 15.01 -4.56 -8.06
C VAL A 573 15.93 -5.72 -8.44
N ARG A 574 15.32 -6.87 -8.72
CA ARG A 574 16.00 -8.10 -9.18
C ARG A 574 15.61 -8.49 -10.61
N MET A 575 14.58 -7.86 -11.17
CA MET A 575 14.17 -8.04 -12.56
C MET A 575 15.27 -7.55 -13.51
N ARG A 576 15.52 -8.32 -14.58
CA ARG A 576 16.54 -8.03 -15.61
C ARG A 576 15.91 -8.18 -17.01
N PRO A 577 15.20 -7.16 -17.49
CA PRO A 577 14.61 -7.18 -18.82
C PRO A 577 15.68 -7.22 -19.91
N ASP A 578 15.36 -7.80 -21.08
CA ASP A 578 16.24 -7.68 -22.25
C ASP A 578 16.22 -6.25 -22.83
N ARG A 579 15.07 -5.56 -22.72
CA ARG A 579 14.85 -4.19 -23.19
C ARG A 579 13.98 -3.41 -22.22
N VAL A 580 14.31 -2.13 -21.99
CA VAL A 580 13.47 -1.19 -21.25
C VAL A 580 12.93 -0.14 -22.21
N VAL A 581 11.62 -0.12 -22.41
CA VAL A 581 10.94 0.83 -23.29
C VAL A 581 10.12 1.80 -22.46
N VAL A 582 10.43 3.09 -22.56
CA VAL A 582 9.79 4.15 -21.75
C VAL A 582 8.85 4.97 -22.64
N VAL A 583 7.57 4.99 -22.29
CA VAL A 583 6.56 5.81 -22.97
C VAL A 583 6.77 7.28 -22.60
N ALA A 584 7.10 8.11 -23.60
CA ALA A 584 7.18 9.55 -23.43
C ALA A 584 5.88 10.18 -23.94
N GLY A 585 5.09 10.70 -22.99
CA GLY A 585 3.81 11.34 -23.28
C GLY A 585 3.95 12.65 -24.07
N PRO A 586 2.81 13.33 -24.32
CA PRO A 586 2.75 14.53 -25.17
C PRO A 586 3.59 15.72 -24.69
N GLU A 587 3.97 15.73 -23.42
CA GLU A 587 4.81 16.78 -22.83
C GLU A 587 5.91 16.15 -21.98
N VAL A 588 7.14 16.61 -22.20
CA VAL A 588 8.33 16.20 -21.45
C VAL A 588 8.49 17.13 -20.25
N SER A 589 8.09 16.64 -19.08
CA SER A 589 8.11 17.39 -17.82
C SER A 589 9.12 16.84 -16.81
N TYR A 590 10.11 16.12 -17.29
CA TYR A 590 11.12 15.40 -16.52
C TYR A 590 12.47 15.53 -17.23
N ASP A 591 13.56 15.29 -16.52
CA ASP A 591 14.90 15.26 -17.12
C ASP A 591 15.17 13.87 -17.74
N PRO A 592 15.28 13.74 -19.08
CA PRO A 592 15.49 12.45 -19.74
C PRO A 592 16.78 11.76 -19.29
N LEU A 593 17.84 12.51 -18.96
CA LEU A 593 19.11 11.94 -18.51
C LEU A 593 19.00 11.31 -17.12
N VAL A 594 18.14 11.87 -16.26
CA VAL A 594 17.82 11.28 -14.95
C VAL A 594 17.07 9.97 -15.13
N ILE A 595 16.11 9.92 -16.06
CA ILE A 595 15.33 8.71 -16.36
C ILE A 595 16.25 7.61 -16.93
N GLU A 596 17.10 7.95 -17.89
CA GLU A 596 18.07 7.04 -18.51
C GLU A 596 19.04 6.46 -17.48
N ARG A 597 19.64 7.32 -16.64
CA ARG A 597 20.55 6.88 -15.58
C ARG A 597 19.85 5.94 -14.60
N SER A 598 18.66 6.31 -14.13
CA SER A 598 17.94 5.51 -13.13
C SER A 598 17.51 4.16 -13.71
N ALA A 599 17.06 4.11 -14.95
CA ALA A 599 16.72 2.85 -15.60
C ALA A 599 17.94 1.93 -15.76
N ARG A 600 19.10 2.47 -16.17
CA ARG A 600 20.35 1.72 -16.27
C ARG A 600 20.77 1.12 -14.93
N GLU A 601 20.70 1.91 -13.86
CA GLU A 601 21.01 1.46 -12.50
C GLU A 601 20.05 0.38 -12.00
N LEU A 602 18.76 0.47 -12.35
CA LEU A 602 17.72 -0.46 -11.86
C LEU A 602 17.68 -1.78 -12.62
N PHE A 603 17.87 -1.74 -13.94
CA PHE A 603 17.58 -2.86 -14.84
C PHE A 603 18.80 -3.42 -15.56
N ASP A 604 19.95 -2.76 -15.47
CA ASP A 604 21.19 -3.15 -16.17
C ASP A 604 21.00 -3.21 -17.69
N CYS A 605 20.26 -2.22 -18.23
CA CYS A 605 19.86 -2.16 -19.63
C CYS A 605 19.79 -0.70 -20.07
N GLU A 606 20.25 -0.40 -21.29
CA GLU A 606 19.99 0.88 -21.94
C GLU A 606 18.50 1.02 -22.26
N ILE A 607 17.97 2.24 -22.24
CA ILE A 607 16.55 2.46 -22.53
C ILE A 607 16.30 2.83 -23.98
N GLU A 608 15.06 2.56 -24.37
CA GLU A 608 14.48 3.01 -25.62
C GLU A 608 13.27 3.90 -25.29
N TRP A 609 13.21 5.07 -25.91
CA TRP A 609 12.07 5.97 -25.78
C TRP A 609 11.02 5.64 -26.83
N LEU A 610 9.76 5.55 -26.40
CA LEU A 610 8.59 5.50 -27.27
C LEU A 610 7.86 6.86 -27.18
N PRO A 611 8.22 7.84 -28.02
CA PRO A 611 7.65 9.18 -27.98
C PRO A 611 6.22 9.20 -28.53
N SER A 612 5.36 10.07 -28.02
CA SER A 612 4.00 10.21 -28.56
C SER A 612 3.90 10.96 -29.89
N SER A 613 4.93 11.71 -30.27
CA SER A 613 4.99 12.45 -31.55
C SER A 613 6.42 12.75 -32.00
N ALA A 614 6.56 13.24 -33.24
CA ALA A 614 7.84 13.71 -33.77
C ALA A 614 8.39 14.90 -32.95
N ASP A 615 7.54 15.79 -32.47
CA ASP A 615 7.95 16.94 -31.65
C ASP A 615 8.47 16.50 -30.28
N VAL A 616 7.87 15.48 -29.67
CA VAL A 616 8.40 14.87 -28.43
C VAL A 616 9.75 14.22 -28.71
N THR A 617 9.91 13.59 -29.87
CA THR A 617 11.21 13.03 -30.30
C THR A 617 12.29 14.11 -30.35
N GLU A 618 12.00 15.27 -30.95
CA GLU A 618 12.94 16.39 -31.01
C GLU A 618 13.18 17.02 -29.63
N THR A 619 12.15 17.09 -28.79
CA THR A 619 12.28 17.59 -27.41
C THR A 619 13.22 16.70 -26.59
N LEU A 620 13.07 15.38 -26.66
CA LEU A 620 13.97 14.43 -26.01
C LEU A 620 15.41 14.60 -26.51
N ARG A 621 15.60 14.70 -27.83
CA ARG A 621 16.92 14.91 -28.45
C ARG A 621 17.56 16.22 -27.99
N SER A 622 16.79 17.30 -27.97
CA SER A 622 17.22 18.63 -27.52
C SER A 622 17.56 18.66 -26.03
N ALA A 623 16.87 17.85 -25.22
CA ALA A 623 17.16 17.66 -23.80
C ALA A 623 18.37 16.73 -23.53
N GLY A 624 18.99 16.20 -24.59
CA GLY A 624 20.20 15.37 -24.50
C GLY A 624 19.96 13.88 -24.27
N ALA A 625 18.73 13.39 -24.47
CA ALA A 625 18.44 11.96 -24.37
C ALA A 625 19.38 11.13 -25.25
N THR A 626 19.99 10.10 -24.68
CA THR A 626 20.96 9.21 -25.35
C THR A 626 20.37 7.85 -25.73
N GLY A 627 19.21 7.49 -25.14
CA GLY A 627 18.51 6.25 -25.43
C GLY A 627 17.95 6.21 -26.86
N GLN A 628 17.69 5.00 -27.37
CA GLN A 628 17.17 4.82 -28.72
C GLN A 628 15.76 5.44 -28.85
N LEU A 629 15.59 6.36 -29.81
CA LEU A 629 14.29 6.97 -30.10
C LEU A 629 13.51 6.11 -31.10
N ARG A 630 12.40 5.50 -30.67
CA ARG A 630 11.51 4.69 -31.52
C ARG A 630 10.55 5.54 -32.35
N PRO A 631 9.95 4.99 -33.41
CA PRO A 631 8.86 5.65 -34.13
C PRO A 631 7.74 6.09 -33.17
N PRO A 632 7.14 7.27 -33.36
CA PRO A 632 6.13 7.75 -32.44
C PRO A 632 4.90 6.85 -32.30
N HIS A 633 4.42 6.67 -31.07
CA HIS A 633 3.20 5.94 -30.75
C HIS A 633 2.68 6.37 -29.36
N LEU A 634 1.37 6.56 -29.20
CA LEU A 634 0.79 7.03 -27.94
C LEU A 634 0.76 5.98 -26.83
N ALA A 635 0.76 4.70 -27.20
CA ALA A 635 0.66 3.55 -26.29
C ALA A 635 -0.58 3.60 -25.38
N GLU A 636 -1.67 4.17 -25.90
CA GLU A 636 -2.97 4.26 -25.25
C GLU A 636 -4.00 3.41 -25.99
N VAL A 637 -5.00 2.89 -25.27
CA VAL A 637 -6.09 2.10 -25.86
C VAL A 637 -7.44 2.65 -25.46
N VAL A 638 -8.37 2.74 -26.41
CA VAL A 638 -9.77 3.13 -26.19
C VAL A 638 -10.72 2.09 -26.79
N ARG A 639 -11.94 2.00 -26.23
CA ARG A 639 -13.03 1.23 -26.86
C ARG A 639 -13.94 2.19 -27.62
N VAL A 640 -13.81 2.21 -28.95
CA VAL A 640 -14.67 3.05 -29.79
C VAL A 640 -16.10 2.54 -29.72
N SER A 641 -17.00 3.45 -29.39
CA SER A 641 -18.42 3.15 -29.21
C SER A 641 -19.19 4.40 -29.61
N ARG A 642 -19.46 4.50 -30.91
CA ARG A 642 -20.06 5.69 -31.52
C ARG A 642 -21.47 5.90 -30.98
N PHE A 643 -21.68 7.02 -30.30
CA PHE A 643 -23.01 7.54 -30.04
C PHE A 643 -23.42 8.45 -31.20
N THR A 644 -24.62 8.27 -31.75
CA THR A 644 -25.14 9.17 -32.78
C THR A 644 -25.44 10.53 -32.15
N SER A 645 -24.81 11.58 -32.68
CA SER A 645 -25.12 12.98 -32.34
C SER A 645 -26.61 13.25 -32.45
N ARG A 646 -27.12 14.21 -31.69
CA ARG A 646 -28.51 14.67 -31.79
C ARG A 646 -28.61 15.68 -32.94
N PRO A 647 -29.15 15.34 -34.12
CA PRO A 647 -29.44 16.36 -35.11
C PRO A 647 -30.56 17.27 -34.58
N GLY A 648 -30.26 18.58 -34.41
CA GLY A 648 -31.29 19.61 -34.17
C GLY A 648 -31.40 20.19 -32.76
N ALA A 649 -30.34 20.15 -31.94
CA ALA A 649 -30.32 20.93 -30.68
C ALA A 649 -30.07 22.43 -30.96
N ASP A 650 -30.76 23.32 -30.24
CA ASP A 650 -30.66 24.78 -30.42
C ASP A 650 -29.28 25.36 -30.04
N GLN A 651 -28.50 24.65 -29.23
CA GLN A 651 -27.16 25.03 -28.77
C GLN A 651 -26.24 23.81 -28.63
N PRO A 652 -24.92 23.95 -28.84
CA PRO A 652 -23.95 22.88 -28.64
C PRO A 652 -23.75 22.56 -27.16
N VAL A 653 -23.61 21.28 -26.84
CA VAL A 653 -23.21 20.82 -25.49
C VAL A 653 -21.69 20.72 -25.40
N VAL A 654 -21.11 21.54 -24.53
CA VAL A 654 -19.68 21.64 -24.25
C VAL A 654 -19.36 20.87 -22.97
N GLY A 655 -18.79 19.68 -23.11
CA GLY A 655 -18.35 18.86 -21.99
C GLY A 655 -16.91 19.15 -21.57
N ALA A 656 -16.62 19.08 -20.27
CA ALA A 656 -15.27 18.91 -19.76
C ALA A 656 -15.29 18.08 -18.46
N SER A 657 -14.18 17.42 -18.12
CA SER A 657 -14.10 16.61 -16.90
C SER A 657 -12.79 16.78 -16.14
N ASP A 658 -12.91 16.83 -14.81
CA ASP A 658 -11.81 16.87 -13.84
C ASP A 658 -12.08 15.83 -12.73
N THR A 659 -12.01 14.57 -13.14
CA THR A 659 -12.32 13.41 -12.32
C THR A 659 -11.09 12.80 -11.65
N SER A 660 -9.91 13.42 -11.75
CA SER A 660 -8.74 12.91 -11.03
C SER A 660 -8.86 13.13 -9.53
N ARG A 661 -8.37 12.17 -8.76
CA ARG A 661 -8.22 12.27 -7.29
C ARG A 661 -6.91 12.93 -6.88
N PHE A 662 -5.99 13.13 -7.81
CA PHE A 662 -4.66 13.69 -7.56
C PHE A 662 -4.59 15.16 -7.91
N VAL A 663 -4.10 15.99 -6.99
CA VAL A 663 -4.00 17.44 -7.19
C VAL A 663 -3.17 17.79 -8.42
N ALA A 664 -2.10 17.04 -8.70
CA ALA A 664 -1.25 17.25 -9.87
C ALA A 664 -2.00 17.20 -11.21
N GLU A 665 -2.99 16.31 -11.32
CA GLU A 665 -3.76 16.08 -12.55
C GLU A 665 -5.03 16.95 -12.63
N ARG A 666 -5.40 17.62 -11.54
CA ARG A 666 -6.58 18.50 -11.53
C ARG A 666 -6.29 19.81 -12.22
N ALA A 667 -7.32 20.37 -12.86
CA ALA A 667 -7.22 21.70 -13.44
C ALA A 667 -7.25 22.79 -12.35
N ASP A 668 -6.63 23.93 -12.63
CA ASP A 668 -6.78 25.10 -11.76
C ASP A 668 -8.16 25.73 -11.91
N ARG A 669 -8.83 26.04 -10.80
CA ARG A 669 -10.19 26.56 -10.80
C ARG A 669 -10.33 27.88 -11.57
N ARG A 670 -9.37 28.80 -11.43
CA ARG A 670 -9.39 30.06 -12.17
C ARG A 670 -9.17 29.79 -13.66
N GLY A 671 -8.22 28.89 -13.97
CA GLY A 671 -8.01 28.42 -15.33
C GLY A 671 -9.27 27.84 -15.99
N LEU A 672 -10.10 27.08 -15.26
CA LEU A 672 -11.39 26.57 -15.76
C LEU A 672 -12.37 27.69 -16.11
N LEU A 673 -12.51 28.68 -15.21
CA LEU A 673 -13.41 29.83 -15.40
C LEU A 673 -13.01 30.72 -16.58
N ASP A 674 -11.71 30.82 -16.85
CA ASP A 674 -11.15 31.59 -17.96
C ASP A 674 -11.23 30.82 -19.30
N LEU A 675 -11.14 29.48 -19.26
CA LEU A 675 -11.10 28.63 -20.44
C LEU A 675 -12.49 28.29 -21.00
N LEU A 676 -13.43 27.90 -20.14
CA LEU A 676 -14.73 27.41 -20.57
C LEU A 676 -15.70 28.56 -20.92
N PRO A 677 -16.61 28.36 -21.90
CA PRO A 677 -17.65 29.35 -22.20
C PRO A 677 -18.51 29.66 -20.98
N GLY A 678 -19.05 30.86 -20.85
CA GLY A 678 -19.87 31.19 -19.67
C GLY A 678 -21.02 32.15 -19.90
N GLY A 679 -21.54 32.21 -21.13
CA GLY A 679 -22.83 32.82 -21.45
C GLY A 679 -23.79 31.79 -22.02
N ASP A 680 -25.05 32.16 -22.21
CA ASP A 680 -26.16 31.22 -22.50
C ASP A 680 -26.23 30.71 -23.95
N ARG A 681 -25.15 30.87 -24.73
CA ARG A 681 -25.04 30.34 -26.11
C ARG A 681 -24.53 28.91 -26.17
N HIS A 682 -24.02 28.38 -25.04
CA HIS A 682 -23.40 27.07 -24.94
C HIS A 682 -23.95 26.35 -23.70
N ASP A 683 -24.35 25.09 -23.85
CA ASP A 683 -24.71 24.24 -22.70
C ASP A 683 -23.42 23.63 -22.15
N VAL A 684 -22.85 24.23 -21.11
CA VAL A 684 -21.59 23.77 -20.51
C VAL A 684 -21.87 22.77 -19.40
N ARG A 685 -21.27 21.58 -19.52
CA ARG A 685 -21.41 20.48 -18.56
C ARG A 685 -20.05 20.08 -18.02
N LEU A 686 -19.95 19.91 -16.71
CA LEU A 686 -18.72 19.54 -16.02
C LEU A 686 -18.92 18.25 -15.25
N LEU A 687 -18.01 17.29 -15.42
CA LEU A 687 -17.94 16.08 -14.60
C LEU A 687 -16.73 16.16 -13.65
N GLU A 688 -16.97 16.04 -12.35
CA GLU A 688 -15.95 16.24 -11.32
C GLU A 688 -15.87 15.04 -10.35
N SER A 689 -14.70 14.83 -9.74
CA SER A 689 -14.55 13.79 -8.70
C SER A 689 -15.21 14.15 -7.36
N THR A 690 -15.48 15.43 -7.14
CA THR A 690 -16.12 15.98 -5.95
C THR A 690 -16.89 17.23 -6.36
N ASP A 691 -18.06 17.49 -5.77
CA ASP A 691 -18.86 18.66 -6.10
C ASP A 691 -18.12 19.97 -5.77
N ARG A 692 -17.76 20.74 -6.81
CA ARG A 692 -17.19 22.09 -6.69
C ARG A 692 -18.18 23.17 -7.16
N SER A 693 -19.47 22.85 -7.29
CA SER A 693 -20.54 23.73 -7.81
C SER A 693 -20.64 25.09 -7.13
N ALA A 694 -20.49 25.14 -5.80
CA ALA A 694 -20.43 26.39 -5.03
C ALA A 694 -19.34 27.36 -5.53
N GLY A 695 -18.34 26.84 -6.24
CA GLY A 695 -17.22 27.59 -6.79
C GLY A 695 -17.47 28.25 -8.15
N TYR A 696 -18.61 28.00 -8.81
CA TYR A 696 -18.93 28.52 -10.14
C TYR A 696 -20.07 29.54 -10.14
N ALA A 697 -20.32 30.18 -8.99
CA ALA A 697 -21.40 31.15 -8.81
C ALA A 697 -21.43 32.20 -9.94
N GLY A 698 -22.60 32.36 -10.57
CA GLY A 698 -22.81 33.28 -11.69
C GLY A 698 -22.60 32.67 -13.08
N ARG A 699 -22.31 31.37 -13.20
CA ARG A 699 -22.32 30.62 -14.47
C ARG A 699 -23.59 29.76 -14.60
N SER A 700 -24.09 29.58 -15.82
CA SER A 700 -25.21 28.68 -16.16
C SER A 700 -24.78 27.22 -16.38
N TRP A 701 -23.65 26.81 -15.79
CA TRP A 701 -23.05 25.48 -16.00
C TRP A 701 -23.78 24.38 -15.22
N LEU A 702 -23.88 23.19 -15.83
CA LEU A 702 -24.36 21.99 -15.16
C LEU A 702 -23.18 21.18 -14.60
N GLY A 703 -23.12 21.03 -13.28
CA GLY A 703 -22.11 20.21 -12.60
C GLY A 703 -22.64 18.82 -12.27
N PHE A 704 -21.84 17.80 -12.60
CA PHE A 704 -22.06 16.41 -12.25
C PHE A 704 -20.85 15.90 -11.48
N THR A 705 -21.09 14.89 -10.65
CA THR A 705 -20.04 14.17 -9.92
C THR A 705 -20.01 12.72 -10.37
N SER A 706 -18.87 12.06 -10.24
CA SER A 706 -18.71 10.68 -10.72
C SER A 706 -19.54 9.62 -9.97
N ASP A 707 -20.17 9.98 -8.85
CA ASP A 707 -21.19 9.18 -8.16
C ASP A 707 -22.61 9.40 -8.72
N MET A 708 -22.88 10.55 -9.35
CA MET A 708 -24.16 10.83 -10.00
C MET A 708 -24.25 10.25 -11.41
N LEU A 709 -23.13 10.26 -12.14
CA LEU A 709 -23.10 9.91 -13.55
C LEU A 709 -21.74 9.31 -13.92
N SER A 710 -21.74 8.18 -14.63
CA SER A 710 -20.47 7.61 -15.11
C SER A 710 -19.84 8.51 -16.18
N THR A 711 -18.52 8.41 -16.37
CA THR A 711 -17.82 9.13 -17.44
C THR A 711 -18.41 8.83 -18.83
N THR A 712 -18.85 7.60 -19.08
CA THR A 712 -19.44 7.24 -20.38
C THR A 712 -20.78 7.92 -20.60
N GLU A 713 -21.69 7.85 -19.61
CA GLU A 713 -23.00 8.51 -19.70
C GLU A 713 -22.90 10.04 -19.78
N PHE A 714 -21.87 10.62 -19.17
CA PHE A 714 -21.55 12.04 -19.31
C PHE A 714 -21.13 12.39 -20.74
N LEU A 715 -20.19 11.65 -21.31
CA LEU A 715 -19.67 11.92 -22.65
C LEU A 715 -20.75 11.76 -23.73
N ASP A 716 -21.70 10.84 -23.55
CA ASP A 716 -22.85 10.65 -24.48
C ASP A 716 -23.78 11.85 -24.60
N GLN A 717 -23.66 12.80 -23.68
CA GLN A 717 -24.42 14.03 -23.70
C GLN A 717 -23.70 15.17 -24.42
N CYS A 718 -22.41 15.03 -24.70
CA CYS A 718 -21.55 16.11 -25.18
C CYS A 718 -21.40 16.08 -26.71
N ASP A 719 -21.43 17.25 -27.35
CA ASP A 719 -21.11 17.39 -28.77
C ASP A 719 -19.62 17.67 -28.97
N VAL A 720 -19.09 18.58 -28.14
CA VAL A 720 -17.68 18.95 -28.09
C VAL A 720 -17.13 18.69 -26.70
N TYR A 721 -15.84 18.36 -26.63
CA TYR A 721 -15.15 18.11 -25.37
C TYR A 721 -13.92 18.99 -25.23
N VAL A 722 -13.86 19.79 -24.16
CA VAL A 722 -12.73 20.67 -23.89
C VAL A 722 -11.71 19.95 -23.01
N GLY A 723 -10.51 19.73 -23.54
CA GLY A 723 -9.39 19.17 -22.80
C GLY A 723 -8.85 20.16 -21.77
N LEU A 724 -9.01 19.84 -20.48
CA LEU A 724 -8.57 20.71 -19.40
C LEU A 724 -7.07 20.51 -19.11
N PRO A 725 -6.27 21.60 -19.02
CA PRO A 725 -4.86 21.48 -18.68
C PRO A 725 -4.71 21.13 -17.18
N PRO A 726 -3.94 20.08 -16.82
CA PRO A 726 -3.64 19.76 -15.43
C PRO A 726 -2.68 20.78 -14.83
N ARG A 727 -2.61 20.85 -13.48
CA ARG A 727 -1.59 21.64 -12.77
C ARG A 727 -0.17 21.21 -13.09
N HIS A 728 0.03 19.92 -13.32
CA HIS A 728 1.29 19.35 -13.78
C HIS A 728 1.02 18.34 -14.89
N PRO A 729 1.68 18.46 -16.05
CA PRO A 729 1.51 17.49 -17.13
C PRO A 729 2.04 16.11 -16.74
N GLY A 730 1.47 15.07 -17.36
CA GLY A 730 1.84 13.67 -17.13
C GLY A 730 1.34 12.80 -18.28
N THR A 731 1.62 11.49 -18.23
CA THR A 731 1.25 10.57 -19.33
C THR A 731 -0.27 10.40 -19.49
N THR A 732 -1.04 10.66 -18.44
CA THR A 732 -2.52 10.65 -18.44
C THR A 732 -3.16 11.90 -19.04
N LEU A 733 -2.37 12.89 -19.46
CA LEU A 733 -2.83 14.21 -19.94
C LEU A 733 -3.95 14.12 -20.98
N LEU A 734 -3.81 13.23 -21.97
CA LEU A 734 -4.78 13.11 -23.06
C LEU A 734 -5.96 12.20 -22.72
N ARG A 735 -5.91 11.42 -21.64
CA ARG A 735 -6.87 10.36 -21.36
C ARG A 735 -8.35 10.81 -21.42
N PRO A 736 -8.77 11.93 -20.79
CA PRO A 736 -10.16 12.38 -20.91
C PRO A 736 -10.55 12.75 -22.35
N VAL A 737 -9.60 13.32 -23.11
CA VAL A 737 -9.80 13.73 -24.51
C VAL A 737 -9.99 12.50 -25.39
N LEU A 738 -9.14 11.48 -25.24
CA LEU A 738 -9.21 10.25 -26.02
C LEU A 738 -10.51 9.47 -25.74
N GLU A 739 -11.00 9.49 -24.50
CA GLU A 739 -12.29 8.90 -24.14
C GLU A 739 -13.46 9.62 -24.81
N ALA A 740 -13.45 10.95 -24.79
CA ALA A 740 -14.46 11.76 -25.48
C ALA A 740 -14.47 11.50 -27.00
N MET A 741 -13.28 11.47 -27.63
CA MET A 741 -13.13 11.13 -29.05
C MET A 741 -13.75 9.76 -29.37
N SER A 742 -13.51 8.75 -28.51
CA SER A 742 -14.01 7.39 -28.72
C SER A 742 -15.55 7.26 -28.64
N ARG A 743 -16.22 8.26 -28.06
CA ARG A 743 -17.69 8.37 -28.00
C ARG A 743 -18.27 9.22 -29.12
N GLY A 744 -17.43 9.92 -29.89
CA GLY A 744 -17.83 10.78 -30.99
C GLY A 744 -17.86 12.28 -30.65
N CYS A 745 -17.35 12.70 -29.49
CA CYS A 745 -17.20 14.12 -29.20
C CYS A 745 -16.09 14.73 -30.06
N VAL A 746 -16.26 15.97 -30.53
CA VAL A 746 -15.15 16.70 -31.17
C VAL A 746 -14.25 17.32 -30.09
N PRO A 747 -12.97 16.93 -29.99
CA PRO A 747 -12.10 17.45 -28.95
C PRO A 747 -11.59 18.85 -29.29
N ILE A 748 -11.58 19.73 -28.29
CA ILE A 748 -11.03 21.09 -28.35
C ILE A 748 -9.89 21.16 -27.33
N VAL A 749 -8.66 21.32 -27.80
CA VAL A 749 -7.44 21.24 -26.98
C VAL A 749 -6.48 22.39 -27.26
N ARG A 750 -5.45 22.56 -26.43
CA ARG A 750 -4.42 23.59 -26.64
C ARG A 750 -3.60 23.33 -27.90
N GLU A 751 -3.15 24.39 -28.56
CA GLU A 751 -2.36 24.35 -29.79
C GLU A 751 -1.10 23.45 -29.70
N SER A 752 -0.48 23.34 -28.52
CA SER A 752 0.71 22.48 -28.31
C SER A 752 0.46 20.99 -28.53
N LEU A 753 -0.80 20.55 -28.59
CA LEU A 753 -1.16 19.15 -28.83
C LEU A 753 -1.41 18.82 -30.31
N ARG A 754 -1.31 19.82 -31.21
CA ARG A 754 -1.46 19.61 -32.66
C ARG A 754 -0.52 18.54 -33.24
N PRO A 755 0.76 18.45 -32.83
CA PRO A 755 1.68 17.43 -33.35
C PRO A 755 1.26 15.99 -33.00
N VAL A 756 0.39 15.81 -32.01
CA VAL A 756 -0.12 14.50 -31.58
C VAL A 756 -1.45 14.18 -32.24
N LEU A 757 -2.40 15.13 -32.24
CA LEU A 757 -3.79 14.88 -32.64
C LEU A 757 -4.11 15.31 -34.08
N GLY A 758 -3.28 16.12 -34.73
CA GLY A 758 -3.47 16.53 -36.13
C GLY A 758 -4.88 17.04 -36.43
N ASP A 759 -5.53 16.48 -37.44
CA ASP A 759 -6.90 16.87 -37.83
C ASP A 759 -8.00 16.23 -36.98
N ALA A 760 -7.64 15.33 -36.05
CA ALA A 760 -8.57 14.68 -35.12
C ALA A 760 -9.11 15.63 -34.05
N ALA A 761 -8.56 16.84 -33.94
CA ALA A 761 -8.96 17.84 -32.96
C ALA A 761 -9.11 19.26 -33.52
N ALA A 762 -9.78 20.10 -32.73
CA ALA A 762 -9.77 21.55 -32.87
C ALA A 762 -8.91 22.19 -31.78
N TYR A 763 -8.39 23.38 -32.04
CA TYR A 763 -7.33 23.96 -31.24
C TYR A 763 -7.65 25.37 -30.74
N TYR A 764 -7.32 25.64 -29.49
CA TYR A 764 -7.36 26.96 -28.88
C TYR A 764 -5.96 27.44 -28.51
N GLY A 765 -5.81 28.76 -28.36
CA GLY A 765 -4.54 29.42 -28.08
C GLY A 765 -4.76 30.92 -28.02
N LYS A 766 -4.47 31.63 -29.11
CA LYS A 766 -4.88 33.05 -29.25
C LYS A 766 -6.40 33.22 -29.38
N ARG A 767 -7.11 32.17 -29.82
CA ARG A 767 -8.57 32.12 -29.92
C ARG A 767 -9.16 31.54 -28.65
N SER A 768 -10.31 32.08 -28.21
CA SER A 768 -11.07 31.53 -27.09
C SER A 768 -11.79 30.24 -27.48
N VAL A 769 -12.05 29.36 -26.52
CA VAL A 769 -12.82 28.12 -26.74
C VAL A 769 -14.19 28.43 -27.33
N SER A 770 -14.90 29.44 -26.82
CA SER A 770 -16.19 29.86 -27.36
C SER A 770 -16.14 30.19 -28.85
N ALA A 771 -15.09 30.87 -29.32
CA ALA A 771 -14.95 31.21 -30.74
C ALA A 771 -14.67 29.97 -31.62
N VAL A 772 -14.04 28.94 -31.07
CA VAL A 772 -13.79 27.68 -31.78
C VAL A 772 -15.09 26.85 -31.83
N VAL A 773 -15.84 26.78 -30.72
CA VAL A 773 -17.14 26.11 -30.66
C VAL A 773 -18.13 26.74 -31.64
N ASP A 774 -18.23 28.07 -31.65
CA ASP A 774 -19.15 28.79 -32.55
C ASP A 774 -18.85 28.49 -34.03
N GLU A 775 -17.57 28.53 -34.44
CA GLU A 775 -17.17 28.21 -35.81
C GLU A 775 -17.55 26.78 -36.18
N LEU A 776 -17.19 25.80 -35.34
CA LEU A 776 -17.52 24.39 -35.57
C LEU A 776 -19.03 24.17 -35.67
N TRP A 777 -19.82 24.82 -34.82
CA TRP A 777 -21.27 24.66 -34.80
C TRP A 777 -21.95 25.30 -36.02
N THR A 778 -21.41 26.41 -36.53
CA THR A 778 -21.95 27.08 -37.73
C THR A 778 -21.70 26.32 -39.03
N ASP A 779 -20.64 25.50 -39.10
CA ASP A 779 -20.36 24.64 -40.25
C ASP A 779 -20.55 23.16 -39.90
N SER A 780 -21.79 22.69 -40.04
CA SER A 780 -22.15 21.29 -39.74
C SER A 780 -21.34 20.26 -40.54
N ALA A 781 -20.87 20.62 -41.74
CA ALA A 781 -20.03 19.72 -42.54
C ALA A 781 -18.60 19.67 -41.99
N ALA A 782 -18.03 20.80 -41.54
CA ALA A 782 -16.74 20.80 -40.85
C ALA A 782 -16.79 20.07 -39.51
N PHE A 783 -17.88 20.21 -38.75
CA PHE A 783 -18.11 19.46 -37.52
C PHE A 783 -18.10 17.96 -37.79
N ALA A 784 -18.91 17.49 -38.75
CA ALA A 784 -19.00 16.08 -39.11
C ALA A 784 -17.65 15.51 -39.57
N ARG A 785 -16.93 16.23 -40.44
CA ARG A 785 -15.57 15.82 -40.87
C ARG A 785 -14.60 15.69 -39.69
N ARG A 786 -14.67 16.59 -38.71
CA ARG A 786 -13.81 16.54 -37.52
C ARG A 786 -14.15 15.34 -36.63
N GLN A 787 -15.44 15.09 -36.42
CA GLN A 787 -15.91 13.94 -35.67
C GLN A 787 -15.45 12.62 -36.31
N GLU A 788 -15.56 12.51 -37.64
CA GLU A 788 -15.08 11.34 -38.38
C GLU A 788 -13.56 11.18 -38.28
N ALA A 789 -12.79 12.28 -38.38
CA ALA A 789 -11.34 12.26 -38.18
C ALA A 789 -10.95 11.81 -36.75
N ALA A 790 -11.68 12.27 -35.72
CA ALA A 790 -11.48 11.85 -34.34
C ALA A 790 -11.71 10.35 -34.14
N LEU A 791 -12.81 9.82 -34.68
CA LEU A 791 -13.12 8.39 -34.60
C LEU A 791 -12.12 7.54 -35.40
N ALA A 792 -11.72 7.99 -36.60
CA ALA A 792 -10.71 7.33 -37.40
C ALA A 792 -9.36 7.26 -36.67
N PHE A 793 -8.97 8.34 -36.00
CA PHE A 793 -7.78 8.36 -35.14
C PHE A 793 -7.88 7.32 -34.03
N CYS A 794 -9.02 7.23 -33.33
CA CYS A 794 -9.20 6.22 -32.30
C CYS A 794 -9.10 4.78 -32.84
N HIS A 795 -9.64 4.50 -34.02
CA HIS A 795 -9.56 3.17 -34.64
C HIS A 795 -8.14 2.81 -35.10
N ASN A 796 -7.42 3.77 -35.66
CA ASN A 796 -6.11 3.52 -36.27
C ASN A 796 -4.96 3.54 -35.26
N GLU A 797 -4.98 4.50 -34.32
CA GLU A 797 -3.85 4.78 -33.43
C GLU A 797 -4.07 4.30 -31.98
N LEU A 798 -5.33 4.06 -31.57
CA LEU A 798 -5.70 3.76 -30.18
C LEU A 798 -6.44 2.42 -30.02
N SER A 799 -6.35 1.54 -31.02
CA SER A 799 -6.90 0.20 -30.97
C SER A 799 -5.94 -0.77 -30.24
N GLY A 800 -6.48 -1.90 -29.80
CA GLY A 800 -5.64 -2.94 -29.21
C GLY A 800 -4.65 -3.51 -30.21
N GLU A 801 -5.05 -3.62 -31.49
CA GLU A 801 -4.21 -4.04 -32.60
C GLU A 801 -3.06 -3.06 -32.86
N ALA A 802 -3.32 -1.74 -32.80
CA ALA A 802 -2.28 -0.72 -32.95
C ALA A 802 -1.21 -0.85 -31.86
N LEU A 803 -1.63 -0.96 -30.59
CA LEU A 803 -0.69 -1.18 -29.48
C LEU A 803 0.09 -2.49 -29.65
N ALA A 804 -0.58 -3.59 -29.97
CA ALA A 804 0.08 -4.88 -30.19
C ALA A 804 1.10 -4.81 -31.34
N SER A 805 0.76 -4.11 -32.43
CA SER A 805 1.66 -3.89 -33.57
C SER A 805 2.86 -3.02 -33.21
N ALA A 806 2.73 -2.09 -32.27
CA ALA A 806 3.85 -1.28 -31.78
C ALA A 806 4.78 -2.08 -30.84
N VAL A 807 4.23 -3.00 -30.05
CA VAL A 807 4.99 -3.77 -29.05
C VAL A 807 5.63 -5.03 -29.64
N THR A 808 4.95 -5.74 -30.54
CA THR A 808 5.42 -7.04 -31.08
C THR A 808 6.83 -6.98 -31.69
N PRO A 809 7.21 -5.95 -32.48
CA PRO A 809 8.56 -5.86 -33.05
C PRO A 809 9.68 -5.77 -32.01
N LEU A 810 9.36 -5.35 -30.78
CA LEU A 810 10.31 -5.26 -29.66
C LEU A 810 10.69 -6.64 -29.11
N LEU A 811 9.86 -7.67 -29.36
CA LEU A 811 10.05 -9.04 -28.86
C LEU A 811 11.01 -9.86 -29.72
N THR A 812 11.18 -9.52 -31.00
CA THR A 812 11.83 -10.37 -32.01
C THR A 812 13.21 -9.90 -32.45
N ALA A 813 13.65 -8.73 -32.01
CA ALA A 813 14.95 -8.17 -32.41
C ALA A 813 16.05 -8.65 -31.46
N ASP A 814 17.18 -9.13 -32.01
CA ASP A 814 18.37 -9.55 -31.23
C ASP A 814 18.69 -8.54 -30.11
N ARG A 815 19.20 -9.04 -28.97
CA ARG A 815 19.67 -8.18 -27.88
C ARG A 815 20.59 -7.11 -28.47
N PRO A 816 20.32 -5.81 -28.28
CA PRO A 816 21.31 -4.81 -28.64
C PRO A 816 22.59 -5.13 -27.83
N THR A 817 23.67 -5.38 -28.56
CA THR A 817 24.99 -5.78 -28.03
C THR A 817 25.64 -4.67 -27.23
#